data_AF-A0A8H8RAZ8-F1
#
_entry.id   AF-A0A8H8RAZ8-F1
#
_cell.length_a   1.000
_cell.length_b   1.000
_cell.length_c   1.000
_cell.angle_alpha   90.00
_cell.angle_beta   90.00
_cell.angle_gamma   90.00
#
_symmetry.space_group_name_H-M   'P 1'
#
loop_
_entity.id
_entity.type
_entity.pdbx_description
1 polymer ?
#
loop_
_entity_poly.entity_id
_entity_poly.type
_entity_poly.pdbx_seq_one_letter_code
_entity_poly.pdbx_strand_id
1 'polypeptide(L)'
;MTMEESQWLQDVLRYSLKASSYTTADDKPPQADPRLGKLVEGILFSRRFILTYHIIILGIIFSLSVGHWSGKLVRWRRRRAMKLRTFGAEDEYDADAKTITPYSQRDRISVCEVEGVSFSGSSTTQGSEGSASPPRRDLSKDEDEDEDEETPLLHQGNAPHPVYSRRTMISYIRAFLVYQPRPIPFFNKVLPSNGASLAVLAFIGLNIFYMYYHINFNSFETFVWADRFGLLFVANLPYLYILAAKNQPLRLLMGQSYESLNLIHRRLGELLCLEALLHFVGMIATWYQTFRPSGFGFIRFLTLKVTFLGLIALISYEMLYLTSLASFRQRWYELFLGLHIVLQIIGLIFVFLHHSAARPYVGVSLAIFLIDRLVYRIGVKSSTLEARATIMEDDDTVKLSTIITIQRKPRYIFGKPTTAGWLPTDHVFVSIPSLGRKHILQAHPFTIASQAPGPEDEKAVLDLIIRAQGGFSADLLMRARSHKTLSIRLDGPYGSPHARILVESCSTALIIAGGSGIAVAWPLIHHLLDTRRRTDMETAPSSKTLRGKRIVLVWIIHEGDHIDWIGRKALGDVENMGVEILVPRATSEIGRPDLKAIVKETVGKHAVEPKRSIGVLVSGPDGMNRIVRNTCAGMVRDGLDVEIAVEKFGW
;
A
#
# COMPACT_ATOMS: atom_id res chain seq x y z
N MET A 1 1.42 -46.00 -39.17
CA MET A 1 1.29 -44.71 -39.88
C MET A 1 0.63 -44.95 -41.22
N THR A 2 -0.70 -44.97 -41.22
CA THR A 2 -1.44 -44.59 -42.44
C THR A 2 -1.25 -43.09 -42.69
N MET A 3 -1.52 -42.60 -43.91
CA MET A 3 -1.38 -41.16 -44.17
C MET A 3 -2.36 -40.34 -43.32
N GLU A 4 -3.56 -40.87 -43.08
CA GLU A 4 -4.60 -40.29 -42.24
C GLU A 4 -4.12 -39.98 -40.82
N GLU A 5 -3.40 -40.91 -40.17
CA GLU A 5 -2.79 -40.73 -38.84
C GLU A 5 -1.83 -39.53 -38.75
N SER A 6 -1.29 -39.08 -39.89
CA SER A 6 -0.41 -37.90 -39.96
C SER A 6 -1.16 -36.61 -40.31
N GLN A 7 -2.38 -36.70 -40.87
CA GLN A 7 -3.17 -35.57 -41.33
C GLN A 7 -4.02 -34.98 -40.20
N TRP A 8 -4.77 -35.79 -39.44
CA TRP A 8 -5.59 -35.29 -38.32
C TRP A 8 -4.76 -34.50 -37.30
N LEU A 9 -3.52 -34.94 -37.05
CA LEU A 9 -2.59 -34.27 -36.13
C LEU A 9 -2.20 -32.87 -36.62
N GLN A 10 -2.01 -32.72 -37.93
CA GLN A 10 -1.73 -31.43 -38.55
C GLN A 10 -2.96 -30.53 -38.52
N ASP A 11 -4.16 -31.06 -38.76
CA ASP A 11 -5.39 -30.28 -38.70
C ASP A 11 -5.81 -29.90 -37.27
N VAL A 12 -5.51 -30.71 -36.24
CA VAL A 12 -5.62 -30.30 -34.82
C VAL A 12 -4.77 -29.07 -34.54
N LEU A 13 -3.48 -29.12 -34.91
CA LEU A 13 -2.55 -28.00 -34.71
C LEU A 13 -2.98 -26.78 -35.52
N ARG A 14 -3.36 -26.97 -36.79
CA ARG A 14 -3.81 -25.92 -37.71
C ARG A 14 -5.11 -25.27 -37.25
N TYR A 15 -6.04 -26.04 -36.68
CA TYR A 15 -7.28 -25.54 -36.11
C TYR A 15 -7.00 -24.77 -34.82
N SER A 16 -6.25 -25.34 -33.86
CA SER A 16 -5.88 -24.65 -32.61
C SER A 16 -5.16 -23.31 -32.84
N LEU A 17 -4.25 -23.24 -33.82
CA LEU A 17 -3.51 -22.02 -34.18
C LEU A 17 -4.40 -20.95 -34.87
N LYS A 18 -5.47 -21.38 -35.55
CA LYS A 18 -6.47 -20.51 -36.18
C LYS A 18 -7.64 -20.14 -35.26
N ALA A 19 -7.94 -20.98 -34.26
CA ALA A 19 -9.13 -20.88 -33.41
C ALA A 19 -9.06 -19.67 -32.48
N SER A 20 -9.52 -18.53 -33.00
CA SER A 20 -9.75 -17.30 -32.27
C SER A 20 -10.96 -17.42 -31.33
N SER A 21 -11.14 -16.44 -30.46
CA SER A 21 -12.35 -16.25 -29.65
C SER A 21 -13.64 -16.00 -30.45
N TYR A 22 -13.55 -15.80 -31.78
CA TYR A 22 -14.68 -15.57 -32.67
C TYR A 22 -15.06 -16.77 -33.56
N THR A 23 -14.38 -17.91 -33.41
CA THR A 23 -14.61 -19.11 -34.23
C THR A 23 -16.01 -19.68 -33.96
N THR A 24 -16.85 -19.77 -35.00
CA THR A 24 -18.25 -20.21 -34.87
C THR A 24 -18.37 -21.74 -34.90
N ALA A 25 -19.60 -22.25 -34.81
CA ALA A 25 -19.87 -23.69 -34.86
C ALA A 25 -19.90 -24.27 -36.29
N ASP A 26 -19.68 -23.43 -37.31
CA ASP A 26 -19.75 -23.77 -38.73
C ASP A 26 -18.38 -24.12 -39.33
N ASP A 27 -17.28 -23.66 -38.69
CA ASP A 27 -15.89 -24.06 -38.98
C ASP A 27 -15.60 -25.52 -38.53
N LYS A 28 -16.53 -26.45 -38.74
CA LYS A 28 -16.31 -27.87 -38.43
C LYS A 28 -15.25 -28.47 -39.37
N PRO A 29 -14.23 -29.17 -38.85
CA PRO A 29 -13.35 -29.96 -39.71
C PRO A 29 -14.14 -31.06 -40.44
N PRO A 30 -13.62 -31.59 -41.56
CA PRO A 30 -14.20 -32.77 -42.21
C PRO A 30 -14.40 -33.93 -41.22
N GLN A 31 -15.41 -34.78 -41.46
CA GLN A 31 -15.77 -35.87 -40.56
C GLN A 31 -14.63 -36.90 -40.40
N ALA A 32 -13.81 -36.74 -39.36
CA ALA A 32 -12.72 -37.64 -39.00
C ALA A 32 -12.60 -37.76 -37.48
N ASP A 33 -12.65 -38.99 -36.97
CA ASP A 33 -12.53 -39.42 -35.55
C ASP A 33 -13.46 -38.72 -34.52
N PRO A 34 -14.39 -39.43 -33.85
CA PRO A 34 -15.14 -38.92 -32.70
C PRO A 34 -14.28 -38.30 -31.57
N ARG A 35 -13.01 -38.67 -31.45
CA ARG A 35 -12.05 -38.05 -30.54
C ARG A 35 -11.75 -36.61 -30.95
N LEU A 36 -11.49 -36.34 -32.23
CA LEU A 36 -11.22 -34.99 -32.74
C LEU A 36 -12.38 -34.02 -32.41
N GLY A 37 -13.62 -34.49 -32.56
CA GLY A 37 -14.83 -33.74 -32.18
C GLY A 37 -14.79 -33.25 -30.73
N LYS A 38 -14.48 -34.15 -29.78
CA LYS A 38 -14.37 -33.81 -28.35
C LYS A 38 -13.24 -32.83 -28.05
N LEU A 39 -12.10 -32.93 -28.76
CA LEU A 39 -10.99 -31.98 -28.59
C LEU A 39 -11.39 -30.57 -29.04
N VAL A 40 -12.00 -30.47 -30.23
CA VAL A 40 -12.50 -29.21 -30.79
C VAL A 40 -13.58 -28.60 -29.88
N GLU A 41 -14.49 -29.42 -29.36
CA GLU A 41 -15.51 -29.00 -28.39
C GLU A 41 -14.88 -28.45 -27.10
N GLY A 42 -13.91 -29.15 -26.50
CA GLY A 42 -13.20 -28.68 -25.30
C GLY A 42 -12.39 -27.38 -25.50
N ILE A 43 -11.79 -27.21 -26.68
CA ILE A 43 -11.11 -25.96 -27.08
C ILE A 43 -12.12 -24.82 -27.22
N LEU A 44 -13.21 -25.02 -27.99
CA LEU A 44 -14.24 -24.00 -28.22
C LEU A 44 -14.99 -23.64 -26.92
N PHE A 45 -15.26 -24.61 -26.04
CA PHE A 45 -15.75 -24.37 -24.69
C PHE A 45 -14.79 -23.46 -23.94
N SER A 46 -13.49 -23.78 -23.90
CA SER A 46 -12.48 -22.99 -23.19
C SER A 46 -12.36 -21.56 -23.74
N ARG A 47 -12.43 -21.37 -25.08
CA ARG A 47 -12.47 -20.04 -25.72
C ARG A 47 -13.68 -19.21 -25.26
N ARG A 48 -14.88 -19.81 -25.24
CA ARG A 48 -16.14 -19.13 -24.84
C ARG A 48 -16.21 -18.88 -23.34
N PHE A 49 -15.84 -19.86 -22.53
CA PHE A 49 -15.87 -19.81 -21.07
C PHE A 49 -15.00 -18.65 -20.55
N ILE A 50 -13.80 -18.44 -21.10
CA ILE A 50 -12.89 -17.38 -20.64
C ILE A 50 -13.41 -15.97 -20.96
N LEU A 51 -14.32 -15.78 -21.91
CA LEU A 51 -15.01 -14.48 -22.07
C LEU A 51 -15.85 -14.11 -20.83
N THR A 52 -16.38 -15.11 -20.11
CA THR A 52 -17.14 -14.87 -18.86
C THR A 52 -16.26 -14.39 -17.71
N TYR A 53 -14.95 -14.74 -17.71
CA TYR A 53 -14.00 -14.29 -16.69
C TYR A 53 -13.97 -12.76 -16.59
N HIS A 54 -13.89 -12.09 -17.74
CA HIS A 54 -13.89 -10.62 -17.81
C HIS A 54 -15.18 -10.00 -17.25
N ILE A 55 -16.33 -10.65 -17.47
CA ILE A 55 -17.63 -10.22 -16.94
C ILE A 55 -17.65 -10.35 -15.42
N ILE A 56 -17.16 -11.47 -14.86
CA ILE A 56 -17.07 -11.66 -13.40
C ILE A 56 -16.10 -10.64 -12.77
N ILE A 57 -14.93 -10.40 -13.37
CA ILE A 57 -13.98 -9.40 -12.87
C ILE A 57 -14.59 -7.99 -12.88
N LEU A 58 -15.32 -7.62 -13.94
CA LEU A 58 -16.05 -6.34 -13.98
C LEU A 58 -17.16 -6.26 -12.93
N GLY A 59 -17.90 -7.34 -12.70
CA GLY A 59 -18.89 -7.45 -11.63
C GLY A 59 -18.30 -7.26 -10.24
N ILE A 60 -17.16 -7.90 -9.96
CA ILE A 60 -16.41 -7.74 -8.69
C ILE A 60 -15.95 -6.29 -8.51
N ILE A 61 -15.36 -5.67 -9.54
CA ILE A 61 -14.90 -4.27 -9.49
C ILE A 61 -16.09 -3.32 -9.27
N PHE A 62 -17.23 -3.57 -9.90
CA PHE A 62 -18.46 -2.80 -9.70
C PHE A 62 -18.96 -2.93 -8.25
N SER A 63 -19.09 -4.15 -7.72
CA SER A 63 -19.51 -4.40 -6.33
C SER A 63 -18.58 -3.74 -5.30
N LEU A 64 -17.26 -3.83 -5.49
CA LEU A 64 -16.28 -3.14 -4.66
C LEU A 64 -16.41 -1.61 -4.75
N SER A 65 -16.77 -1.08 -5.93
CA SER A 65 -16.98 0.35 -6.11
C SER A 65 -18.26 0.84 -5.43
N VAL A 66 -19.37 0.11 -5.52
CA VAL A 66 -20.60 0.39 -4.76
C VAL A 66 -20.30 0.38 -3.25
N GLY A 67 -19.51 -0.58 -2.76
CA GLY A 67 -19.01 -0.62 -1.39
C GLY A 67 -18.18 0.62 -1.00
N HIS A 68 -17.24 1.03 -1.85
CA HIS A 68 -16.43 2.23 -1.62
C HIS A 68 -17.30 3.51 -1.55
N TRP A 69 -18.16 3.73 -2.54
CA TRP A 69 -18.95 4.97 -2.64
C TRP A 69 -20.06 5.06 -1.59
N SER A 70 -20.67 3.93 -1.19
CA SER A 70 -21.61 3.90 -0.07
C SER A 70 -20.91 4.18 1.27
N GLY A 71 -19.74 3.58 1.54
CA GLY A 71 -18.93 3.88 2.73
C GLY A 71 -18.49 5.35 2.79
N LYS A 72 -18.11 5.92 1.64
CA LYS A 72 -17.78 7.35 1.49
C LYS A 72 -18.98 8.26 1.78
N LEU A 73 -20.18 7.89 1.31
CA LEU A 73 -21.43 8.60 1.62
C LEU A 73 -21.76 8.52 3.12
N VAL A 74 -21.55 7.38 3.78
CA VAL A 74 -21.73 7.23 5.23
C VAL A 74 -20.74 8.09 6.01
N ARG A 75 -19.45 8.11 5.65
CA ARG A 75 -18.45 9.01 6.27
C ARG A 75 -18.80 10.49 6.06
N TRP A 76 -19.32 10.87 4.88
CA TRP A 76 -19.83 12.23 4.61
C TRP A 76 -21.06 12.59 5.46
N ARG A 77 -22.02 11.66 5.63
CA ARG A 77 -23.16 11.83 6.56
C ARG A 77 -22.69 11.98 8.01
N ARG A 78 -21.74 11.17 8.48
CA ARG A 78 -21.11 11.31 9.82
C ARG A 78 -20.53 12.72 10.00
N ARG A 79 -19.77 13.25 9.04
CA ARG A 79 -19.20 14.61 9.10
C ARG A 79 -20.27 15.72 9.13
N ARG A 80 -21.31 15.61 8.29
CA ARG A 80 -22.44 16.55 8.34
C ARG A 80 -23.17 16.51 9.68
N ALA A 81 -23.38 15.32 10.25
CA ALA A 81 -23.97 15.18 11.58
C ALA A 81 -23.06 15.74 12.70
N MET A 82 -21.73 15.68 12.55
CA MET A 82 -20.80 16.36 13.47
C MET A 82 -20.92 17.90 13.37
N LYS A 83 -20.92 18.47 12.15
CA LYS A 83 -21.16 19.93 11.96
C LYS A 83 -22.55 20.37 12.43
N LEU A 84 -23.59 19.55 12.26
CA LEU A 84 -24.94 19.89 12.75
C LEU A 84 -25.07 19.76 14.29
N ARG A 85 -24.24 18.93 14.93
CA ARG A 85 -24.18 18.82 16.40
C ARG A 85 -23.40 19.93 17.09
N THR A 86 -22.54 20.67 16.38
CA THR A 86 -21.98 21.92 16.93
C THR A 86 -23.06 22.99 16.93
N PHE A 87 -23.72 23.24 15.79
CA PHE A 87 -24.82 24.21 15.71
C PHE A 87 -25.99 23.91 16.66
N GLY A 88 -26.51 22.68 16.68
CA GLY A 88 -27.65 22.34 17.56
C GLY A 88 -27.35 22.34 19.06
N ALA A 89 -26.07 22.38 19.46
CA ALA A 89 -25.67 22.57 20.86
C ALA A 89 -25.46 24.05 21.22
N GLU A 90 -25.41 24.95 20.23
CA GLU A 90 -25.37 26.40 20.41
C GLU A 90 -26.79 26.92 20.66
N ASP A 91 -27.79 26.46 19.89
CA ASP A 91 -29.23 26.75 20.09
C ASP A 91 -29.73 26.40 21.52
N GLU A 92 -29.29 25.25 22.06
CA GLU A 92 -29.70 24.76 23.38
C GLU A 92 -29.03 25.56 24.53
N TYR A 93 -27.80 26.05 24.32
CA TYR A 93 -27.10 26.92 25.28
C TYR A 93 -27.66 28.35 25.34
N ASP A 94 -28.06 28.91 24.18
CA ASP A 94 -28.59 30.29 24.10
C ASP A 94 -30.05 30.39 24.59
N ALA A 95 -30.72 29.24 24.77
CA ALA A 95 -31.99 29.13 25.49
C ALA A 95 -31.82 29.25 27.01
N ASP A 96 -30.93 28.45 27.60
CA ASP A 96 -30.67 28.45 29.06
C ASP A 96 -29.99 29.75 29.55
N ALA A 97 -29.21 30.42 28.69
CA ALA A 97 -28.52 31.68 29.00
C ALA A 97 -29.44 32.83 29.46
N LYS A 98 -30.77 32.72 29.29
CA LYS A 98 -31.76 33.72 29.70
C LYS A 98 -32.23 33.61 31.17
N THR A 99 -31.80 32.58 31.92
CA THR A 99 -32.32 32.31 33.26
C THR A 99 -31.24 32.25 34.35
N ILE A 100 -30.38 33.28 34.42
CA ILE A 100 -29.41 33.44 35.51
C ILE A 100 -29.67 34.74 36.27
N THR A 101 -30.18 34.64 37.49
CA THR A 101 -30.25 35.74 38.45
C THR A 101 -28.88 35.98 39.10
N PRO A 102 -28.54 37.23 39.49
CA PRO A 102 -27.24 37.53 40.09
C PRO A 102 -27.18 37.03 41.54
N TYR A 103 -26.36 36.00 41.80
CA TYR A 103 -26.00 35.58 43.15
C TYR A 103 -24.67 36.19 43.63
N SER A 104 -24.45 36.21 44.94
CA SER A 104 -23.57 37.17 45.62
C SER A 104 -22.10 36.75 45.74
N GLN A 105 -21.28 37.78 45.98
CA GLN A 105 -19.82 37.73 46.06
C GLN A 105 -19.33 37.32 47.47
N ARG A 106 -18.87 36.06 47.61
CA ARG A 106 -18.00 35.47 48.67
C ARG A 106 -17.60 34.06 48.19
N ASP A 107 -16.40 33.51 48.38
CA ASP A 107 -15.23 33.90 49.20
C ASP A 107 -13.90 33.83 48.41
N ARG A 108 -12.79 34.24 49.05
CA ARG A 108 -11.39 34.01 48.58
C ARG A 108 -10.66 33.11 49.59
N ILE A 109 -9.78 32.20 49.11
CA ILE A 109 -8.69 31.43 49.79
C ILE A 109 -8.38 30.22 48.89
N SER A 110 -7.15 29.75 48.65
CA SER A 110 -5.78 30.30 48.83
C SER A 110 -4.88 29.81 47.68
N VAL A 111 -3.74 30.46 47.47
CA VAL A 111 -2.60 29.91 46.71
C VAL A 111 -1.76 29.04 47.65
N CYS A 112 -1.12 28.00 47.11
CA CYS A 112 0.05 27.35 47.71
C CYS A 112 1.06 27.00 46.60
N GLU A 113 2.32 27.33 46.82
CA GLU A 113 3.47 26.90 46.03
C GLU A 113 3.95 25.52 46.48
N VAL A 114 4.83 24.88 45.69
CA VAL A 114 5.60 23.70 46.11
C VAL A 114 7.05 23.84 45.64
N GLU A 115 7.86 24.51 46.45
CA GLU A 115 9.30 24.21 46.49
C GLU A 115 9.52 22.93 47.33
N GLY A 116 10.60 22.19 47.05
CA GLY A 116 10.87 20.89 47.68
C GLY A 116 12.02 20.92 48.68
N VAL A 117 12.09 19.93 49.58
CA VAL A 117 13.27 19.66 50.43
C VAL A 117 13.59 18.16 50.53
N SER A 118 14.84 17.87 50.20
CA SER A 118 15.81 16.85 50.65
C SER A 118 15.46 15.61 51.50
N PHE A 119 16.23 14.56 51.19
CA PHE A 119 16.58 13.31 51.88
C PHE A 119 16.62 13.26 53.42
N SER A 120 16.35 12.05 53.94
CA SER A 120 17.07 11.34 55.01
C SER A 120 16.78 9.82 54.90
N GLY A 121 17.64 8.86 55.26
CA GLY A 121 19.04 8.94 55.70
C GLY A 121 19.36 8.06 56.92
N SER A 122 19.81 6.80 56.74
CA SER A 122 20.41 5.96 57.81
C SER A 122 21.21 4.76 57.25
N SER A 123 22.30 4.41 57.95
CA SER A 123 23.24 3.27 57.72
C SER A 123 22.82 2.03 58.53
N THR A 124 23.42 0.82 58.51
CA THR A 124 24.84 0.35 58.59
C THR A 124 24.95 -1.13 58.12
N THR A 125 26.07 -1.87 58.02
CA THR A 125 27.54 -1.69 57.73
C THR A 125 28.17 -3.09 57.50
N GLN A 126 29.31 -3.18 56.76
CA GLN A 126 30.17 -4.38 56.55
C GLN A 126 29.53 -5.54 55.74
N GLY A 127 30.28 -6.35 54.96
CA GLY A 127 31.70 -6.29 54.58
C GLY A 127 32.15 -7.54 53.77
N SER A 128 33.43 -7.57 53.34
CA SER A 128 34.13 -8.67 52.63
C SER A 128 33.80 -8.93 51.15
N GLU A 129 34.68 -9.70 50.49
CA GLU A 129 34.80 -9.87 49.03
C GLU A 129 34.08 -11.14 48.53
N GLY A 130 33.68 -11.17 47.26
CA GLY A 130 33.11 -12.39 46.66
C GLY A 130 32.79 -12.30 45.17
N SER A 131 33.55 -13.02 44.33
CA SER A 131 33.20 -13.26 42.94
C SER A 131 32.13 -14.34 42.84
N ALA A 132 30.90 -13.97 42.47
CA ALA A 132 29.82 -14.92 42.22
C ALA A 132 28.95 -14.49 41.02
N SER A 133 28.84 -15.37 40.01
CA SER A 133 27.92 -15.22 38.89
C SER A 133 26.45 -15.32 39.35
N PRO A 134 25.48 -14.64 38.71
CA PRO A 134 24.07 -14.92 38.94
C PRO A 134 23.74 -16.38 38.57
N PRO A 135 22.82 -17.03 39.30
CA PRO A 135 22.62 -18.47 39.18
C PRO A 135 21.94 -18.84 37.86
N ARG A 136 22.44 -19.89 37.21
CA ARG A 136 21.61 -20.69 36.29
C ARG A 136 20.42 -21.27 37.07
N ARG A 137 19.26 -21.28 36.46
CA ARG A 137 18.16 -22.18 36.81
C ARG A 137 17.74 -22.93 35.54
N ASP A 138 17.41 -24.20 35.69
CA ASP A 138 17.50 -25.15 34.58
C ASP A 138 16.35 -25.08 33.57
N LEU A 139 16.77 -25.15 32.30
CA LEU A 139 16.22 -26.01 31.25
C LEU A 139 14.70 -26.31 31.33
N SER A 140 13.91 -25.40 30.78
CA SER A 140 12.89 -25.80 29.81
C SER A 140 13.32 -25.33 28.42
N LYS A 141 14.06 -26.18 27.70
CA LYS A 141 14.03 -26.18 26.24
C LYS A 141 12.73 -26.90 25.81
N ASP A 142 12.12 -26.64 24.65
CA ASP A 142 12.65 -26.10 23.38
C ASP A 142 11.75 -24.98 22.78
N GLU A 143 12.22 -24.39 21.67
CA GLU A 143 11.49 -23.52 20.70
C GLU A 143 10.92 -22.16 21.18
N ASP A 144 11.79 -21.14 21.32
CA ASP A 144 11.52 -19.74 20.87
C ASP A 144 12.83 -18.91 20.92
N GLU A 145 13.59 -18.85 19.81
CA GLU A 145 14.86 -18.06 19.69
C GLU A 145 14.67 -16.69 18.98
N ASP A 146 13.42 -16.25 18.74
CA ASP A 146 13.07 -15.06 17.91
C ASP A 146 12.20 -14.00 18.66
N GLU A 147 12.15 -13.98 20.01
CA GLU A 147 11.27 -13.05 20.76
C GLU A 147 11.67 -11.55 20.71
N ASP A 148 12.92 -11.22 20.36
CA ASP A 148 13.55 -9.90 20.53
C ASP A 148 12.91 -8.73 19.75
N GLU A 149 11.99 -8.99 18.80
CA GLU A 149 11.27 -7.93 18.06
C GLU A 149 9.99 -7.44 18.75
N GLU A 150 9.31 -8.26 19.58
CA GLU A 150 7.96 -7.95 20.08
C GLU A 150 7.87 -7.50 21.55
N THR A 151 8.95 -7.60 22.32
CA THR A 151 9.01 -7.26 23.75
C THR A 151 9.42 -5.80 24.00
N PRO A 152 8.77 -5.06 24.93
CA PRO A 152 9.25 -3.76 25.39
C PRO A 152 10.31 -3.96 26.48
N LEU A 153 11.49 -3.35 26.32
CA LEU A 153 12.63 -3.52 27.23
C LEU A 153 12.45 -2.89 28.62
N LEU A 154 11.43 -2.04 28.80
CA LEU A 154 11.05 -1.45 30.08
C LEU A 154 9.54 -1.53 30.27
N HIS A 155 9.11 -2.03 31.43
CA HIS A 155 7.71 -2.16 31.81
C HIS A 155 7.26 -0.90 32.57
N GLN A 156 6.26 -0.18 32.06
CA GLN A 156 5.63 0.95 32.77
C GLN A 156 4.26 0.52 33.34
N GLY A 157 3.88 1.14 34.46
CA GLY A 157 2.85 0.63 35.38
C GLY A 157 1.40 0.61 34.87
N ASN A 158 0.53 -0.03 35.66
CA ASN A 158 -0.86 -0.34 35.33
C ASN A 158 -1.66 0.83 34.75
N ALA A 159 -2.07 0.71 33.48
CA ALA A 159 -2.93 1.67 32.80
C ALA A 159 -4.42 1.51 33.18
N PRO A 160 -5.21 2.60 33.26
CA PRO A 160 -6.63 2.52 33.55
C PRO A 160 -7.42 1.82 32.43
N HIS A 161 -8.42 1.01 32.81
CA HIS A 161 -9.26 0.28 31.86
C HIS A 161 -10.28 1.21 31.17
N PRO A 162 -10.34 1.25 29.82
CA PRO A 162 -11.36 2.00 29.11
C PRO A 162 -12.74 1.34 29.23
N VAL A 163 -13.81 2.14 29.12
CA VAL A 163 -15.20 1.66 29.18
C VAL A 163 -15.56 0.96 27.87
N TYR A 164 -15.57 -0.37 27.88
CA TYR A 164 -15.86 -1.19 26.71
C TYR A 164 -17.35 -1.18 26.33
N SER A 165 -17.64 -1.10 25.03
CA SER A 165 -18.99 -1.28 24.50
C SER A 165 -19.37 -2.76 24.40
N ARG A 166 -20.64 -3.08 24.18
CA ARG A 166 -21.08 -4.47 23.95
C ARG A 166 -20.37 -5.03 22.71
N ARG A 167 -19.52 -6.04 22.90
CA ARG A 167 -18.85 -6.79 21.82
C ARG A 167 -19.92 -7.36 20.86
N THR A 168 -19.76 -7.15 19.55
CA THR A 168 -20.68 -7.66 18.52
C THR A 168 -19.97 -8.57 17.53
N MET A 169 -20.70 -9.43 16.81
CA MET A 169 -20.14 -10.22 15.70
C MET A 169 -19.49 -9.33 14.62
N ILE A 170 -20.05 -8.14 14.38
CA ILE A 170 -19.48 -7.14 13.45
C ILE A 170 -18.13 -6.62 13.97
N SER A 171 -17.99 -6.41 15.29
CA SER A 171 -16.73 -6.04 15.95
C SER A 171 -15.66 -7.12 15.75
N TYR A 172 -16.00 -8.39 15.94
CA TYR A 172 -15.10 -9.52 15.71
C TYR A 172 -14.66 -9.63 14.23
N ILE A 173 -15.61 -9.52 13.28
CA ILE A 173 -15.30 -9.59 11.84
C ILE A 173 -14.40 -8.41 11.41
N ARG A 174 -14.68 -7.19 11.89
CA ARG A 174 -13.83 -6.01 11.64
C ARG A 174 -12.43 -6.19 12.21
N ALA A 175 -12.32 -6.62 13.47
CA ALA A 175 -11.03 -6.90 14.11
C ALA A 175 -10.23 -7.94 13.34
N PHE A 176 -10.86 -9.05 12.94
CA PHE A 176 -10.23 -10.09 12.13
C PHE A 176 -9.70 -9.53 10.81
N LEU A 177 -10.48 -8.75 10.06
CA LEU A 177 -10.07 -8.20 8.75
C LEU A 177 -8.94 -7.16 8.86
N VAL A 178 -8.89 -6.39 9.96
CA VAL A 178 -7.86 -5.38 10.24
C VAL A 178 -6.54 -6.02 10.69
N TYR A 179 -6.60 -7.13 11.44
CA TYR A 179 -5.44 -7.82 11.98
C TYR A 179 -4.42 -8.26 10.90
N GLN A 180 -3.14 -8.23 11.26
CA GLN A 180 -2.02 -8.67 10.42
C GLN A 180 -1.22 -9.79 11.13
N PRO A 181 -1.12 -10.99 10.53
CA PRO A 181 -0.29 -12.09 11.05
C PRO A 181 1.18 -11.72 11.27
N ARG A 182 1.92 -12.55 12.02
CA ARG A 182 3.40 -12.51 12.04
C ARG A 182 3.92 -12.80 10.60
N PRO A 183 5.14 -12.34 10.24
CA PRO A 183 5.85 -12.85 9.06
C PRO A 183 5.98 -14.37 9.13
N ILE A 184 6.08 -15.04 7.97
CA ILE A 184 6.37 -16.49 7.96
C ILE A 184 7.86 -16.68 8.29
N PRO A 185 8.24 -17.39 9.38
CA PRO A 185 9.62 -17.43 9.88
C PRO A 185 10.65 -17.79 8.81
N PHE A 186 10.49 -18.97 8.18
CA PHE A 186 11.41 -19.53 7.18
C PHE A 186 11.68 -18.65 5.94
N PHE A 187 10.89 -17.60 5.70
CA PHE A 187 11.01 -16.74 4.52
C PHE A 187 11.07 -15.24 4.83
N ASN A 188 10.95 -14.86 6.11
CA ASN A 188 10.72 -13.48 6.59
C ASN A 188 9.74 -12.67 5.69
N LYS A 189 8.69 -13.34 5.18
CA LYS A 189 7.75 -12.75 4.21
C LYS A 189 6.60 -12.11 4.97
N VAL A 190 6.69 -10.80 5.17
CA VAL A 190 5.64 -9.98 5.80
C VAL A 190 4.30 -10.20 5.09
N LEU A 191 3.32 -10.74 5.83
CA LEU A 191 1.97 -10.95 5.33
C LEU A 191 1.15 -9.64 5.41
N PRO A 192 0.23 -9.40 4.46
CA PRO A 192 -0.70 -8.28 4.56
C PRO A 192 -1.79 -8.56 5.61
N SER A 193 -2.67 -7.59 5.89
CA SER A 193 -3.80 -7.83 6.81
C SER A 193 -4.75 -8.90 6.27
N ASN A 194 -5.46 -9.60 7.15
CA ASN A 194 -6.33 -10.72 6.77
C ASN A 194 -7.36 -10.36 5.70
N GLY A 195 -7.91 -9.14 5.71
CA GLY A 195 -8.82 -8.69 4.65
C GLY A 195 -8.16 -8.57 3.27
N ALA A 196 -6.91 -8.14 3.21
CA ALA A 196 -6.13 -8.09 1.96
C ALA A 196 -5.65 -9.50 1.54
N SER A 197 -5.28 -10.35 2.50
CA SER A 197 -5.00 -11.78 2.25
C SER A 197 -6.22 -12.50 1.66
N LEU A 198 -7.41 -12.28 2.23
CA LEU A 198 -8.67 -12.88 1.76
C LEU A 198 -9.04 -12.39 0.35
N ALA A 199 -8.85 -11.11 0.04
CA ALA A 199 -9.06 -10.57 -1.30
C ALA A 199 -8.12 -11.19 -2.34
N VAL A 200 -6.84 -11.38 -1.98
CA VAL A 200 -5.85 -12.09 -2.82
C VAL A 200 -6.23 -13.56 -3.00
N LEU A 201 -6.62 -14.26 -1.92
CA LEU A 201 -7.00 -15.67 -1.97
C LEU A 201 -8.28 -15.90 -2.80
N ALA A 202 -9.28 -15.03 -2.68
CA ALA A 202 -10.49 -15.08 -3.51
C ALA A 202 -10.17 -14.87 -5.00
N PHE A 203 -9.26 -13.95 -5.34
CA PHE A 203 -8.84 -13.71 -6.71
C PHE A 203 -8.00 -14.87 -7.27
N ILE A 204 -7.09 -15.46 -6.49
CA ILE A 204 -6.36 -16.68 -6.89
C ILE A 204 -7.32 -17.86 -7.05
N GLY A 205 -8.26 -18.05 -6.12
CA GLY A 205 -9.30 -19.09 -6.19
C GLY A 205 -10.19 -18.97 -7.41
N LEU A 206 -10.53 -17.75 -7.84
CA LEU A 206 -11.24 -17.50 -9.10
C LEU A 206 -10.42 -17.96 -10.32
N ASN A 207 -9.12 -17.66 -10.36
CA ASN A 207 -8.26 -18.14 -11.45
C ASN A 207 -8.15 -19.68 -11.44
N ILE A 208 -7.95 -20.30 -10.27
CA ILE A 208 -7.95 -21.77 -10.11
C ILE A 208 -9.27 -22.38 -10.60
N PHE A 209 -10.42 -21.79 -10.26
CA PHE A 209 -11.71 -22.24 -10.80
C PHE A 209 -11.72 -22.22 -12.34
N TYR A 210 -11.25 -21.15 -12.98
CA TYR A 210 -11.19 -21.08 -14.44
C TYR A 210 -10.17 -22.06 -15.07
N MET A 211 -9.07 -22.38 -14.40
CA MET A 211 -8.11 -23.41 -14.84
C MET A 211 -8.72 -24.81 -14.90
N TYR A 212 -9.51 -25.19 -13.89
CA TYR A 212 -9.89 -26.59 -13.64
C TYR A 212 -11.37 -26.92 -13.86
N TYR A 213 -12.28 -25.93 -13.91
CA TYR A 213 -13.71 -26.18 -14.10
C TYR A 213 -13.99 -26.89 -15.43
N HIS A 214 -14.59 -28.08 -15.39
CA HIS A 214 -14.90 -28.86 -16.59
C HIS A 214 -13.65 -29.19 -17.44
N ILE A 215 -12.58 -29.66 -16.77
CA ILE A 215 -11.46 -30.43 -17.34
C ILE A 215 -11.65 -31.90 -16.95
N ASN A 216 -11.51 -32.83 -17.90
CA ASN A 216 -11.30 -34.24 -17.58
C ASN A 216 -9.80 -34.56 -17.61
N PHE A 217 -9.28 -35.20 -16.57
CA PHE A 217 -7.87 -35.60 -16.48
C PHE A 217 -7.58 -36.88 -17.28
N ASN A 218 -7.80 -36.84 -18.60
CA ASN A 218 -7.43 -37.90 -19.53
C ASN A 218 -6.35 -37.43 -20.50
N SER A 219 -5.56 -38.38 -21.03
CA SER A 219 -4.36 -38.11 -21.84
C SER A 219 -4.62 -37.38 -23.17
N PHE A 220 -5.88 -37.16 -23.53
CA PHE A 220 -6.31 -36.54 -24.78
C PHE A 220 -6.77 -35.09 -24.54
N GLU A 221 -7.51 -34.85 -23.44
CA GLU A 221 -7.86 -33.50 -22.96
C GLU A 221 -6.70 -32.78 -22.24
N THR A 222 -5.57 -33.45 -21.98
CA THR A 222 -4.32 -32.81 -21.52
C THR A 222 -3.95 -31.57 -22.36
N PHE A 223 -4.20 -31.61 -23.67
CA PHE A 223 -3.99 -30.43 -24.54
C PHE A 223 -4.94 -29.26 -24.21
N VAL A 224 -6.22 -29.55 -23.94
CA VAL A 224 -7.21 -28.53 -23.56
C VAL A 224 -6.83 -27.88 -22.23
N TRP A 225 -6.32 -28.67 -21.28
CA TRP A 225 -5.81 -28.17 -20.01
C TRP A 225 -4.57 -27.28 -20.20
N ALA A 226 -3.60 -27.71 -21.01
CA ALA A 226 -2.41 -26.94 -21.35
C ALA A 226 -2.73 -25.60 -22.05
N ASP A 227 -3.56 -25.65 -23.10
CA ASP A 227 -4.08 -24.49 -23.83
C ASP A 227 -4.80 -23.52 -22.88
N ARG A 228 -5.59 -24.03 -21.91
CA ARG A 228 -6.34 -23.19 -20.96
C ARG A 228 -5.46 -22.37 -20.01
N PHE A 229 -4.31 -22.89 -19.57
CA PHE A 229 -3.33 -22.08 -18.83
C PHE A 229 -2.82 -20.91 -19.68
N GLY A 230 -2.49 -21.16 -20.96
CA GLY A 230 -2.06 -20.11 -21.90
C GLY A 230 -3.13 -19.07 -22.20
N LEU A 231 -4.41 -19.47 -22.24
CA LEU A 231 -5.54 -18.54 -22.38
C LEU A 231 -5.73 -17.66 -21.13
N LEU A 232 -5.68 -18.25 -19.93
CA LEU A 232 -5.90 -17.49 -18.69
C LEU A 232 -4.75 -16.49 -18.44
N PHE A 233 -3.52 -16.90 -18.78
CA PHE A 233 -2.34 -16.03 -18.82
C PHE A 233 -2.59 -14.78 -19.65
N VAL A 234 -3.00 -14.92 -20.92
CA VAL A 234 -3.24 -13.75 -21.78
C VAL A 234 -4.46 -12.95 -21.35
N ALA A 235 -5.53 -13.60 -20.88
CA ALA A 235 -6.70 -12.92 -20.31
C ALA A 235 -6.35 -12.05 -19.09
N ASN A 236 -5.32 -12.42 -18.34
CA ASN A 236 -4.81 -11.68 -17.18
C ASN A 236 -3.82 -10.56 -17.51
N LEU A 237 -3.17 -10.55 -18.68
CA LEU A 237 -2.17 -9.53 -19.04
C LEU A 237 -2.71 -8.08 -18.93
N PRO A 238 -3.94 -7.72 -19.34
CA PRO A 238 -4.47 -6.37 -19.13
C PRO A 238 -4.62 -6.01 -17.65
N TYR A 239 -5.02 -6.98 -16.81
CA TYR A 239 -5.20 -6.78 -15.37
C TYR A 239 -3.86 -6.61 -14.65
N LEU A 240 -2.84 -7.39 -15.03
CA LEU A 240 -1.47 -7.24 -14.52
C LEU A 240 -0.94 -5.81 -14.79
N TYR A 241 -1.20 -5.28 -15.98
CA TYR A 241 -0.74 -3.96 -16.41
C TYR A 241 -1.51 -2.80 -15.77
N ILE A 242 -2.84 -2.86 -15.68
CA ILE A 242 -3.61 -1.78 -15.03
C ILE A 242 -3.33 -1.69 -13.53
N LEU A 243 -3.06 -2.82 -12.86
CA LEU A 243 -2.68 -2.85 -11.45
C LEU A 243 -1.27 -2.25 -11.21
N ALA A 244 -0.35 -2.39 -12.17
CA ALA A 244 0.98 -1.77 -12.12
C ALA A 244 0.93 -0.24 -12.39
N ALA A 245 0.04 0.18 -13.29
CA ALA A 245 -0.10 1.56 -13.75
C ALA A 245 -0.38 2.53 -12.61
N LYS A 246 0.29 3.68 -12.61
CA LYS A 246 0.27 4.61 -11.48
C LYS A 246 -0.91 5.59 -11.55
N ASN A 247 -1.43 5.81 -12.75
CA ASN A 247 -2.62 6.61 -13.04
C ASN A 247 -3.77 5.72 -13.54
N GLN A 248 -4.15 4.74 -12.71
CA GLN A 248 -5.21 3.77 -13.02
C GLN A 248 -6.61 4.24 -12.55
N PRO A 249 -7.68 4.05 -13.35
CA PRO A 249 -9.05 4.42 -12.97
C PRO A 249 -9.58 3.64 -11.76
N LEU A 250 -8.99 2.47 -11.48
CA LEU A 250 -9.26 1.65 -10.30
C LEU A 250 -9.07 2.40 -8.97
N ARG A 251 -8.18 3.41 -8.91
CA ARG A 251 -8.03 4.33 -7.75
C ARG A 251 -9.32 5.09 -7.45
N LEU A 252 -10.06 5.51 -8.47
CA LEU A 252 -11.32 6.27 -8.34
C LEU A 252 -12.51 5.35 -8.05
N LEU A 253 -12.48 4.11 -8.56
CA LEU A 253 -13.51 3.11 -8.30
C LEU A 253 -13.44 2.52 -6.89
N MET A 254 -12.24 2.10 -6.43
CA MET A 254 -12.05 1.39 -5.16
C MET A 254 -11.53 2.28 -4.01
N GLY A 255 -11.04 3.50 -4.31
CA GLY A 255 -10.50 4.42 -3.31
C GLY A 255 -9.17 4.01 -2.67
N GLN A 256 -8.48 3.02 -3.24
CA GLN A 256 -7.20 2.51 -2.78
C GLN A 256 -6.02 3.24 -3.44
N SER A 257 -4.86 3.27 -2.78
CA SER A 257 -3.61 3.71 -3.43
C SER A 257 -3.20 2.70 -4.50
N TYR A 258 -2.39 3.14 -5.48
CA TYR A 258 -1.79 2.19 -6.42
C TYR A 258 -0.81 1.26 -5.68
N GLU A 259 -0.22 1.62 -4.53
CA GLU A 259 0.64 0.72 -3.75
C GLU A 259 -0.13 -0.47 -3.15
N SER A 260 -1.35 -0.21 -2.66
CA SER A 260 -2.29 -1.25 -2.21
C SER A 260 -2.62 -2.21 -3.37
N LEU A 261 -2.92 -1.66 -4.55
CA LEU A 261 -3.18 -2.46 -5.76
C LEU A 261 -1.91 -3.15 -6.32
N ASN A 262 -0.72 -2.62 -6.04
CA ASN A 262 0.56 -3.24 -6.37
C ASN A 262 0.88 -4.48 -5.52
N LEU A 263 0.14 -4.74 -4.42
CA LEU A 263 0.10 -6.08 -3.81
C LEU A 263 -0.51 -7.10 -4.79
N ILE A 264 -1.66 -6.78 -5.39
CA ILE A 264 -2.37 -7.66 -6.31
C ILE A 264 -1.56 -7.84 -7.60
N HIS A 265 -0.94 -6.79 -8.15
CA HIS A 265 -0.02 -6.90 -9.29
C HIS A 265 1.08 -7.95 -9.04
N ARG A 266 1.75 -7.91 -7.87
CA ARG A 266 2.80 -8.88 -7.52
C ARG A 266 2.27 -10.32 -7.44
N ARG A 267 1.09 -10.53 -6.85
CA ARG A 267 0.47 -11.86 -6.72
C ARG A 267 -0.06 -12.40 -8.04
N LEU A 268 -0.55 -11.53 -8.92
CA LEU A 268 -0.92 -11.88 -10.28
C LEU A 268 0.33 -12.19 -11.14
N GLY A 269 1.43 -11.48 -10.95
CA GLY A 269 2.71 -11.79 -11.59
C GLY A 269 3.30 -13.13 -11.14
N GLU A 270 3.27 -13.42 -9.82
CA GLU A 270 3.59 -14.75 -9.27
C GLU A 270 2.73 -15.85 -9.91
N LEU A 271 1.42 -15.60 -10.09
CA LEU A 271 0.49 -16.55 -10.73
C LEU A 271 0.74 -16.74 -12.23
N LEU A 272 1.04 -15.66 -12.97
CA LEU A 272 1.18 -15.73 -14.44
C LEU A 272 2.46 -16.47 -14.86
N CYS A 273 3.54 -16.38 -14.09
CA CYS A 273 4.72 -17.18 -14.38
C CYS A 273 4.42 -18.68 -14.15
N LEU A 274 3.69 -19.01 -13.06
CA LEU A 274 3.18 -20.36 -12.84
C LEU A 274 2.22 -20.83 -13.96
N GLU A 275 1.34 -19.96 -14.48
CA GLU A 275 0.48 -20.28 -15.64
C GLU A 275 1.30 -20.55 -16.92
N ALA A 276 2.34 -19.76 -17.19
CA ALA A 276 3.24 -19.99 -18.33
C ALA A 276 4.02 -21.30 -18.20
N LEU A 277 4.53 -21.60 -17.00
CA LEU A 277 5.23 -22.85 -16.69
C LEU A 277 4.29 -24.06 -16.80
N LEU A 278 3.07 -23.98 -16.27
CA LEU A 278 2.06 -25.04 -16.37
C LEU A 278 1.56 -25.24 -17.81
N HIS A 279 1.42 -24.16 -18.59
CA HIS A 279 1.17 -24.25 -20.03
C HIS A 279 2.30 -25.03 -20.72
N PHE A 280 3.56 -24.68 -20.48
CA PHE A 280 4.71 -25.39 -21.05
C PHE A 280 4.74 -26.86 -20.64
N VAL A 281 4.64 -27.18 -19.35
CA VAL A 281 4.63 -28.56 -18.83
C VAL A 281 3.46 -29.35 -19.41
N GLY A 282 2.28 -28.76 -19.52
CA GLY A 282 1.11 -29.36 -20.17
C GLY A 282 1.35 -29.65 -21.66
N MET A 283 2.01 -28.74 -22.38
CA MET A 283 2.37 -28.93 -23.79
C MET A 283 3.45 -30.03 -23.98
N ILE A 284 4.40 -30.15 -23.05
CA ILE A 284 5.34 -31.29 -23.02
C ILE A 284 4.60 -32.60 -22.70
N ALA A 285 3.63 -32.59 -21.79
CA ALA A 285 2.79 -33.75 -21.48
C ALA A 285 1.94 -34.18 -22.68
N THR A 286 1.29 -33.25 -23.40
CA THR A 286 0.61 -33.53 -24.68
C THR A 286 1.58 -34.09 -25.71
N TRP A 287 2.79 -33.54 -25.83
CA TRP A 287 3.79 -34.13 -26.73
C TRP A 287 4.11 -35.57 -26.36
N TYR A 288 4.35 -35.87 -25.08
CA TYR A 288 4.70 -37.22 -24.62
C TYR A 288 3.54 -38.23 -24.78
N GLN A 289 2.31 -37.79 -24.51
CA GLN A 289 1.10 -38.64 -24.49
C GLN A 289 0.46 -38.81 -25.88
N THR A 290 0.49 -37.77 -26.72
CA THR A 290 -0.23 -37.73 -28.01
C THR A 290 0.72 -37.73 -29.21
N PHE A 291 1.72 -36.84 -29.23
CA PHE A 291 2.55 -36.64 -30.43
C PHE A 291 3.69 -37.67 -30.58
N ARG A 292 4.30 -38.08 -29.45
CA ARG A 292 5.39 -39.08 -29.42
C ARG A 292 4.94 -40.47 -29.93
N PRO A 293 3.77 -41.02 -29.55
CA PRO A 293 3.26 -42.27 -30.14
C PRO A 293 3.06 -42.19 -31.66
N SER A 294 2.64 -41.03 -32.19
CA SER A 294 2.54 -40.76 -33.63
C SER A 294 3.88 -40.53 -34.33
N GLY A 295 5.02 -40.89 -33.70
CA GLY A 295 6.36 -40.76 -34.27
C GLY A 295 6.91 -39.32 -34.31
N PHE A 296 6.26 -38.34 -33.67
CA PHE A 296 6.66 -36.94 -33.76
C PHE A 296 7.80 -36.61 -32.78
N GLY A 297 9.03 -36.60 -33.29
CA GLY A 297 10.25 -36.42 -32.48
C GLY A 297 10.34 -35.10 -31.68
N PHE A 298 10.96 -35.16 -30.51
CA PHE A 298 11.03 -34.07 -29.53
C PHE A 298 11.65 -32.77 -30.10
N ILE A 299 12.78 -32.86 -30.78
CA ILE A 299 13.45 -31.70 -31.38
C ILE A 299 12.58 -31.05 -32.46
N ARG A 300 11.82 -31.85 -33.23
CA ARG A 300 10.84 -31.33 -34.20
C ARG A 300 9.70 -30.58 -33.52
N PHE A 301 9.27 -31.03 -32.34
CA PHE A 301 8.25 -30.33 -31.54
C PHE A 301 8.74 -28.99 -30.98
N LEU A 302 9.95 -28.94 -30.41
CA LEU A 302 10.53 -27.69 -29.91
C LEU A 302 10.84 -26.67 -31.01
N THR A 303 11.21 -27.13 -32.21
CA THR A 303 11.53 -26.28 -33.37
C THR A 303 10.31 -25.88 -34.21
N LEU A 304 9.09 -26.35 -33.89
CA LEU A 304 7.87 -25.76 -34.44
C LEU A 304 7.81 -24.27 -34.09
N LYS A 305 7.48 -23.42 -35.07
CA LYS A 305 7.45 -21.96 -34.91
C LYS A 305 6.64 -21.51 -33.68
N VAL A 306 5.49 -22.13 -33.42
CA VAL A 306 4.67 -21.83 -32.22
C VAL A 306 5.43 -22.17 -30.94
N THR A 307 5.94 -23.40 -30.81
CA THR A 307 6.64 -23.88 -29.61
C THR A 307 7.91 -23.07 -29.34
N PHE A 308 8.69 -22.76 -30.38
CA PHE A 308 9.92 -21.99 -30.25
C PHE A 308 9.67 -20.54 -29.78
N LEU A 309 8.65 -19.87 -30.35
CA LEU A 309 8.25 -18.53 -29.90
C LEU A 309 7.70 -18.56 -28.46
N GLY A 310 6.96 -19.62 -28.10
CA GLY A 310 6.45 -19.84 -26.74
C GLY A 310 7.57 -20.10 -25.73
N LEU A 311 8.62 -20.82 -26.12
CA LEU A 311 9.79 -21.08 -25.26
C LEU A 311 10.58 -19.80 -24.96
N ILE A 312 10.75 -18.90 -25.94
CA ILE A 312 11.39 -17.60 -25.71
C ILE A 312 10.52 -16.72 -24.79
N ALA A 313 9.19 -16.74 -24.96
CA ALA A 313 8.28 -16.06 -24.04
C ALA A 313 8.40 -16.62 -22.61
N LEU A 314 8.35 -17.94 -22.44
CA LEU A 314 8.52 -18.62 -21.14
C LEU A 314 9.82 -18.19 -20.45
N ILE A 315 10.96 -18.34 -21.13
CA ILE A 315 12.28 -17.97 -20.59
C ILE A 315 12.30 -16.49 -20.16
N SER A 316 11.65 -15.61 -20.92
CA SER A 316 11.56 -14.18 -20.58
C SER A 316 10.75 -13.94 -19.30
N TYR A 317 9.61 -14.61 -19.11
CA TYR A 317 8.78 -14.46 -17.91
C TYR A 317 9.40 -15.16 -16.68
N GLU A 318 10.04 -16.32 -16.83
CA GLU A 318 10.71 -16.99 -15.71
C GLU A 318 11.97 -16.22 -15.24
N MET A 319 12.78 -15.68 -16.15
CA MET A 319 13.89 -14.80 -15.78
C MET A 319 13.40 -13.50 -15.11
N LEU A 320 12.25 -12.98 -15.55
CA LEU A 320 11.59 -11.83 -14.92
C LEU A 320 11.12 -12.18 -13.51
N TYR A 321 10.54 -13.37 -13.30
CA TYR A 321 10.12 -13.84 -11.99
C TYR A 321 11.30 -13.98 -11.02
N LEU A 322 12.35 -14.70 -11.42
CA LEU A 322 13.55 -14.94 -10.61
C LEU A 322 14.24 -13.62 -10.19
N THR A 323 14.35 -12.66 -11.10
CA THR A 323 14.90 -11.32 -10.79
C THR A 323 13.95 -10.43 -9.99
N SER A 324 12.65 -10.78 -9.92
CA SER A 324 11.64 -10.10 -9.11
C SER A 324 11.52 -10.65 -7.67
N LEU A 325 12.25 -11.70 -7.32
CA LEU A 325 12.31 -12.23 -5.95
C LEU A 325 12.82 -11.19 -4.95
N ALA A 326 12.29 -11.20 -3.72
CA ALA A 326 12.58 -10.17 -2.71
C ALA A 326 14.08 -10.05 -2.40
N SER A 327 14.76 -11.18 -2.21
CA SER A 327 16.20 -11.28 -1.96
C SER A 327 17.07 -10.73 -3.10
N PHE A 328 16.63 -10.85 -4.36
CA PHE A 328 17.30 -10.23 -5.50
C PHE A 328 17.06 -8.71 -5.50
N ARG A 329 15.79 -8.29 -5.37
CA ARG A 329 15.40 -6.87 -5.42
C ARG A 329 15.97 -6.01 -4.28
N GLN A 330 16.19 -6.61 -3.10
CA GLN A 330 16.82 -5.93 -1.95
C GLN A 330 18.33 -5.69 -2.17
N ARG A 331 19.01 -6.58 -2.92
CA ARG A 331 20.46 -6.50 -3.16
C ARG A 331 20.81 -5.75 -4.45
N TRP A 332 19.96 -5.86 -5.48
CA TRP A 332 20.25 -5.43 -6.86
C TRP A 332 19.07 -4.65 -7.48
N TYR A 333 18.48 -3.71 -6.74
CA TYR A 333 17.25 -3.00 -7.13
C TYR A 333 17.29 -2.40 -8.55
N GLU A 334 18.36 -1.69 -8.92
CA GLU A 334 18.49 -1.06 -10.24
C GLU A 334 18.55 -2.08 -11.38
N LEU A 335 19.27 -3.19 -11.16
CA LEU A 335 19.40 -4.28 -12.13
C LEU A 335 18.07 -5.03 -12.29
N PHE A 336 17.35 -5.28 -11.18
CA PHE A 336 15.98 -5.79 -11.22
C PHE A 336 15.08 -4.89 -12.07
N LEU A 337 15.09 -3.58 -11.82
CA LEU A 337 14.19 -2.64 -12.52
C LEU A 337 14.48 -2.62 -14.03
N GLY A 338 15.76 -2.64 -14.42
CA GLY A 338 16.16 -2.73 -15.82
C GLY A 338 15.75 -4.05 -16.48
N LEU A 339 16.09 -5.19 -15.87
CA LEU A 339 15.77 -6.52 -16.40
C LEU A 339 14.26 -6.76 -16.48
N HIS A 340 13.50 -6.37 -15.46
CA HIS A 340 12.04 -6.52 -15.43
C HIS A 340 11.38 -5.75 -16.59
N ILE A 341 11.85 -4.54 -16.93
CA ILE A 341 11.34 -3.79 -18.09
C ILE A 341 11.71 -4.49 -19.42
N VAL A 342 12.98 -4.87 -19.60
CA VAL A 342 13.47 -5.45 -20.87
C VAL A 342 12.86 -6.82 -21.14
N LEU A 343 12.86 -7.71 -20.14
CA LEU A 343 12.28 -9.06 -20.24
C LEU A 343 10.76 -9.01 -20.45
N GLN A 344 10.07 -8.03 -19.86
CA GLN A 344 8.63 -7.84 -20.09
C GLN A 344 8.34 -7.36 -21.52
N ILE A 345 9.18 -6.51 -22.12
CA ILE A 345 9.04 -6.09 -23.53
C ILE A 345 9.25 -7.30 -24.46
N ILE A 346 10.31 -8.09 -24.24
CA ILE A 346 10.59 -9.31 -25.00
C ILE A 346 9.42 -10.29 -24.84
N GLY A 347 8.95 -10.52 -23.61
CA GLY A 347 7.81 -11.39 -23.29
C GLY A 347 6.53 -11.01 -24.03
N LEU A 348 6.16 -9.72 -24.09
CA LEU A 348 4.99 -9.28 -24.89
C LEU A 348 5.17 -9.55 -26.39
N ILE A 349 6.35 -9.24 -26.95
CA ILE A 349 6.62 -9.43 -28.38
C ILE A 349 6.49 -10.92 -28.75
N PHE A 350 7.12 -11.82 -27.97
CA PHE A 350 7.07 -13.25 -28.26
C PHE A 350 5.68 -13.85 -28.00
N VAL A 351 4.91 -13.39 -27.00
CA VAL A 351 3.50 -13.80 -26.81
C VAL A 351 2.61 -13.37 -27.98
N PHE A 352 2.76 -12.15 -28.51
CA PHE A 352 2.01 -11.64 -29.67
C PHE A 352 2.30 -12.43 -30.96
N LEU A 353 3.55 -12.89 -31.12
CA LEU A 353 3.99 -13.70 -32.26
C LEU A 353 3.63 -15.19 -32.10
N HIS A 354 3.60 -15.70 -30.87
CA HIS A 354 3.33 -17.10 -30.52
C HIS A 354 1.90 -17.53 -30.86
N HIS A 355 0.87 -16.76 -30.43
CA HIS A 355 -0.53 -17.12 -30.68
C HIS A 355 -1.41 -15.96 -31.15
N SER A 356 -2.35 -16.27 -32.03
CA SER A 356 -3.28 -15.32 -32.66
C SER A 356 -4.26 -14.70 -31.65
N ALA A 357 -4.81 -15.51 -30.74
CA ALA A 357 -5.76 -15.07 -29.71
C ALA A 357 -5.12 -14.21 -28.61
N ALA A 358 -3.78 -14.23 -28.48
CA ALA A 358 -3.06 -13.39 -27.52
C ALA A 358 -3.02 -11.91 -27.92
N ARG A 359 -3.13 -11.60 -29.22
CA ARG A 359 -2.87 -10.27 -29.78
C ARG A 359 -3.75 -9.15 -29.23
N PRO A 360 -5.08 -9.31 -29.05
CA PRO A 360 -5.92 -8.27 -28.46
C PRO A 360 -5.49 -7.93 -27.02
N TYR A 361 -5.19 -8.96 -26.22
CA TYR A 361 -4.75 -8.81 -24.84
C TYR A 361 -3.41 -8.08 -24.73
N VAL A 362 -2.41 -8.49 -25.53
CA VAL A 362 -1.11 -7.79 -25.61
C VAL A 362 -1.29 -6.34 -26.08
N GLY A 363 -2.15 -6.10 -27.06
CA GLY A 363 -2.46 -4.73 -27.54
C GLY A 363 -3.06 -3.84 -26.45
N VAL A 364 -3.98 -4.36 -25.65
CA VAL A 364 -4.57 -3.64 -24.51
C VAL A 364 -3.54 -3.39 -23.40
N SER A 365 -2.71 -4.39 -23.04
CA SER A 365 -1.61 -4.19 -22.08
C SER A 365 -0.62 -3.13 -22.54
N LEU A 366 -0.21 -3.16 -23.82
CA LEU A 366 0.67 -2.15 -24.40
C LEU A 366 0.03 -0.76 -24.38
N ALA A 367 -1.26 -0.65 -24.72
CA ALA A 367 -1.99 0.62 -24.65
C ALA A 367 -2.02 1.17 -23.21
N ILE A 368 -2.31 0.34 -22.20
CA ILE A 368 -2.29 0.72 -20.77
C ILE A 368 -0.89 1.24 -20.37
N PHE A 369 0.17 0.53 -20.77
CA PHE A 369 1.55 0.93 -20.47
C PHE A 369 1.93 2.28 -21.11
N LEU A 370 1.68 2.43 -22.42
CA LEU A 370 2.00 3.65 -23.16
C LEU A 370 1.19 4.85 -22.65
N ILE A 371 -0.07 4.64 -22.25
CA ILE A 371 -0.92 5.68 -21.66
C ILE A 371 -0.36 6.13 -20.28
N ASP A 372 -0.08 5.22 -19.34
CA ASP A 372 0.48 5.61 -18.03
C ASP A 372 1.87 6.26 -18.16
N ARG A 373 2.73 5.75 -19.06
CA ARG A 373 4.10 6.22 -19.21
C ARG A 373 4.20 7.52 -20.01
N LEU A 374 3.62 7.59 -21.20
CA LEU A 374 3.77 8.74 -22.11
C LEU A 374 2.79 9.86 -21.76
N VAL A 375 1.49 9.55 -21.69
CA VAL A 375 0.45 10.58 -21.50
C VAL A 375 0.49 11.11 -20.07
N TYR A 376 0.37 10.25 -19.07
CA TYR A 376 0.29 10.71 -17.68
C TYR A 376 1.65 11.11 -17.09
N ARG A 377 2.62 10.19 -17.02
CA ARG A 377 3.90 10.40 -16.30
C ARG A 377 4.83 11.40 -16.97
N ILE A 378 4.98 11.34 -18.30
CA ILE A 378 5.85 12.25 -19.06
C ILE A 378 5.10 13.53 -19.46
N GLY A 379 3.87 13.41 -19.97
CA GLY A 379 3.09 14.56 -20.45
C GLY A 379 2.41 15.39 -19.36
N VAL A 380 1.44 14.81 -18.64
CA VAL A 380 0.51 15.58 -17.78
C VAL A 380 1.05 15.88 -16.37
N LYS A 381 1.87 14.99 -15.80
CA LYS A 381 2.34 15.09 -14.41
C LYS A 381 3.77 15.55 -14.23
N SER A 382 4.56 15.58 -15.30
CA SER A 382 5.96 15.96 -15.19
C SER A 382 6.12 17.47 -15.03
N SER A 383 6.96 17.88 -14.10
CA SER A 383 7.38 19.26 -13.89
C SER A 383 8.86 19.27 -13.57
N THR A 384 9.62 20.21 -14.12
CA THR A 384 11.05 20.39 -13.82
C THR A 384 11.22 21.70 -13.07
N LEU A 385 11.92 21.65 -11.92
CA LEU A 385 12.02 22.73 -10.94
C LEU A 385 13.46 22.78 -10.41
N GLU A 386 13.88 23.93 -9.90
CA GLU A 386 15.11 24.03 -9.10
C GLU A 386 14.77 23.87 -7.62
N ALA A 387 15.38 22.87 -6.98
CA ALA A 387 15.25 22.65 -5.55
C ALA A 387 16.57 22.95 -4.83
N ARG A 388 16.46 23.60 -3.67
CA ARG A 388 17.56 23.75 -2.73
C ARG A 388 17.77 22.45 -1.98
N ALA A 389 18.98 21.90 -2.05
CA ALA A 389 19.42 20.80 -1.21
C ALA A 389 20.04 21.35 0.08
N THR A 390 19.56 20.87 1.23
CA THR A 390 20.10 21.18 2.56
C THR A 390 20.32 19.86 3.29
N ILE A 391 21.49 19.69 3.91
CA ILE A 391 21.80 18.53 4.76
C ILE A 391 21.32 18.87 6.17
N MET A 392 20.74 17.89 6.87
CA MET A 392 20.20 18.05 8.22
C MET A 392 21.27 17.81 9.30
N GLU A 393 20.94 18.06 10.57
CA GLU A 393 21.86 17.87 11.71
C GLU A 393 22.45 16.44 11.82
N ASP A 394 21.83 15.44 11.19
CA ASP A 394 22.29 14.03 11.15
C ASP A 394 23.39 13.71 10.11
N ASP A 395 23.75 14.65 9.20
CA ASP A 395 24.66 14.48 8.03
C ASP A 395 24.33 13.28 7.08
N ASP A 396 23.24 12.55 7.33
CA ASP A 396 22.77 11.37 6.60
C ASP A 396 21.43 11.62 5.88
N THR A 397 20.74 12.73 6.18
CA THR A 397 19.48 13.14 5.55
C THR A 397 19.61 14.43 4.73
N VAL A 398 19.10 14.39 3.49
CA VAL A 398 18.95 15.56 2.62
C VAL A 398 17.49 16.03 2.62
N LYS A 399 17.28 17.29 2.96
CA LYS A 399 16.03 18.01 2.71
C LYS A 399 16.11 18.73 1.35
N LEU A 400 15.26 18.32 0.41
CA LEU A 400 15.04 19.03 -0.85
C LEU A 400 13.85 19.97 -0.68
N SER A 401 14.04 21.27 -0.90
CA SER A 401 12.99 22.29 -0.79
C SER A 401 12.86 23.09 -2.09
N THR A 402 11.65 23.22 -2.62
CA THR A 402 11.35 24.04 -3.82
C THR A 402 10.10 24.88 -3.59
N ILE A 403 10.11 26.14 -4.04
CA ILE A 403 8.92 27.00 -4.03
C ILE A 403 8.17 26.78 -5.35
N ILE A 404 6.87 26.51 -5.27
CA ILE A 404 6.01 26.20 -6.41
C ILE A 404 4.89 27.24 -6.51
N THR A 405 4.81 27.96 -7.64
CA THR A 405 3.65 28.79 -7.99
C THR A 405 2.49 27.90 -8.42
N ILE A 406 1.33 28.05 -7.78
CA ILE A 406 0.20 27.11 -7.90
C ILE A 406 -0.75 27.52 -9.04
N GLN A 407 -0.68 26.78 -10.14
CA GLN A 407 -1.48 26.98 -11.34
C GLN A 407 -2.78 26.15 -11.29
N ARG A 408 -3.79 26.65 -10.57
CA ARG A 408 -5.12 26.04 -10.49
C ARG A 408 -5.85 26.19 -11.83
N LYS A 409 -6.28 25.08 -12.43
CA LYS A 409 -7.18 25.05 -13.60
C LYS A 409 -8.53 24.46 -13.16
N PRO A 410 -9.67 24.92 -13.72
CA PRO A 410 -11.00 24.60 -13.19
C PRO A 410 -11.38 23.12 -13.30
N ARG A 411 -10.75 22.34 -14.19
CA ARG A 411 -10.99 20.89 -14.29
C ARG A 411 -9.74 20.14 -14.75
N TYR A 412 -9.34 19.16 -13.95
CA TYR A 412 -8.28 18.20 -14.26
C TYR A 412 -8.92 16.82 -14.50
N ILE A 413 -9.16 16.47 -15.77
CA ILE A 413 -9.86 15.22 -16.15
C ILE A 413 -8.93 14.01 -16.01
N PHE A 414 -7.68 14.15 -16.44
CA PHE A 414 -6.70 13.08 -16.54
C PHE A 414 -5.53 13.29 -15.56
N GLY A 415 -5.87 13.53 -14.29
CA GLY A 415 -4.89 13.89 -13.26
C GLY A 415 -4.40 15.33 -13.37
N LYS A 416 -3.56 15.73 -12.41
CA LYS A 416 -2.98 17.08 -12.31
C LYS A 416 -1.46 16.97 -12.04
N PRO A 417 -0.64 17.95 -12.47
CA PRO A 417 0.76 18.07 -12.08
C PRO A 417 0.91 18.61 -10.64
N THR A 418 2.09 18.50 -10.06
CA THR A 418 2.43 19.09 -8.74
C THR A 418 2.28 20.61 -8.70
N THR A 419 2.48 21.30 -9.84
CA THR A 419 2.21 22.74 -10.00
C THR A 419 0.73 23.11 -9.86
N ALA A 420 -0.20 22.15 -9.88
CA ALA A 420 -1.62 22.36 -9.56
C ALA A 420 -1.94 22.08 -8.08
N GLY A 421 -0.92 22.12 -7.22
CA GLY A 421 -0.98 21.75 -5.81
C GLY A 421 -1.13 20.25 -5.56
N TRP A 422 -0.89 19.82 -4.33
CA TRP A 422 -1.05 18.45 -3.86
C TRP A 422 -2.12 18.36 -2.76
N LEU A 423 -2.27 17.21 -2.12
CA LEU A 423 -3.05 17.01 -0.89
C LEU A 423 -2.13 16.51 0.23
N PRO A 424 -2.56 16.57 1.51
CA PRO A 424 -1.88 15.85 2.57
C PRO A 424 -1.87 14.36 2.28
N THR A 425 -0.78 13.69 2.65
CA THR A 425 -0.48 12.28 2.32
C THR A 425 -0.43 11.99 0.81
N ASP A 426 -0.15 13.00 -0.03
CA ASP A 426 0.34 12.79 -1.39
C ASP A 426 1.89 12.75 -1.43
N HIS A 427 2.42 12.09 -2.45
CA HIS A 427 3.84 11.90 -2.73
C HIS A 427 4.17 12.16 -4.21
N VAL A 428 5.45 12.30 -4.52
CA VAL A 428 5.98 12.55 -5.87
C VAL A 428 7.07 11.54 -6.22
N PHE A 429 7.24 11.24 -7.50
CA PHE A 429 8.43 10.56 -8.01
C PHE A 429 9.46 11.62 -8.43
N VAL A 430 10.70 11.49 -7.94
CA VAL A 430 11.80 12.42 -8.21
C VAL A 430 12.84 11.76 -9.12
N SER A 431 13.24 12.47 -10.18
CA SER A 431 14.43 12.18 -10.98
C SER A 431 15.38 13.38 -10.94
N ILE A 432 16.69 13.16 -10.78
CA ILE A 432 17.68 14.23 -10.68
C ILE A 432 18.78 13.97 -11.73
N PRO A 433 18.68 14.55 -12.94
CA PRO A 433 19.58 14.22 -14.05
C PRO A 433 21.06 14.49 -13.76
N SER A 434 21.36 15.46 -12.87
CA SER A 434 22.72 15.82 -12.47
C SER A 434 23.43 14.81 -11.56
N LEU A 435 22.75 13.74 -11.10
CA LEU A 435 23.39 12.62 -10.42
C LEU A 435 24.07 11.64 -11.39
N GLY A 436 23.84 11.79 -12.69
CA GLY A 436 24.51 11.01 -13.74
C GLY A 436 23.60 10.07 -14.52
N ARG A 437 24.17 9.46 -15.58
CA ARG A 437 23.39 8.78 -16.64
C ARG A 437 22.45 7.67 -16.14
N LYS A 438 22.78 6.97 -15.06
CA LYS A 438 21.92 5.94 -14.44
C LYS A 438 20.58 6.52 -13.96
N HIS A 439 20.61 7.67 -13.30
CA HIS A 439 19.46 8.26 -12.60
C HIS A 439 18.57 9.15 -13.49
N ILE A 440 18.94 9.38 -14.76
CA ILE A 440 18.14 10.16 -15.72
C ILE A 440 16.78 9.49 -16.01
N LEU A 441 16.73 8.15 -16.01
CA LEU A 441 15.54 7.35 -16.32
C LEU A 441 14.91 6.69 -15.08
N GLN A 442 15.59 6.72 -13.94
CA GLN A 442 15.07 6.27 -12.65
C GLN A 442 14.23 7.37 -12.00
N ALA A 443 13.20 7.00 -11.26
CA ALA A 443 12.32 7.93 -10.57
C ALA A 443 11.92 7.35 -9.21
N HIS A 444 12.25 8.05 -8.14
CA HIS A 444 12.21 7.53 -6.77
C HIS A 444 11.05 8.18 -5.98
N PRO A 445 10.16 7.40 -5.34
CA PRO A 445 8.99 7.95 -4.64
C PRO A 445 9.36 8.55 -3.28
N PHE A 446 8.95 9.79 -3.04
CA PHE A 446 9.09 10.48 -1.75
C PHE A 446 7.82 11.23 -1.39
N THR A 447 7.37 11.11 -0.14
CA THR A 447 6.22 11.83 0.41
C THR A 447 6.51 13.32 0.48
N ILE A 448 5.51 14.15 0.17
CA ILE A 448 5.62 15.60 0.37
C ILE A 448 5.46 15.89 1.87
N ALA A 449 6.53 16.32 2.52
CA ALA A 449 6.56 16.57 3.96
C ALA A 449 5.93 17.93 4.35
N SER A 450 5.86 18.88 3.42
CA SER A 450 5.30 20.21 3.66
C SER A 450 3.77 20.28 3.51
N GLN A 451 3.18 21.24 4.23
CA GLN A 451 1.76 21.58 4.19
C GLN A 451 1.24 21.70 2.74
N ALA A 452 0.08 21.08 2.49
CA ALA A 452 -0.57 21.14 1.19
C ALA A 452 -1.23 22.52 0.97
N PRO A 453 -1.15 23.10 -0.25
CA PRO A 453 -1.71 24.42 -0.52
C PRO A 453 -3.24 24.44 -0.33
N GLY A 454 -3.72 25.47 0.36
CA GLY A 454 -5.12 25.82 0.48
C GLY A 454 -5.74 26.29 -0.85
N PRO A 455 -7.00 26.77 -0.83
CA PRO A 455 -7.65 27.27 -2.04
C PRO A 455 -7.01 28.55 -2.59
N GLU A 456 -6.55 29.43 -1.70
CA GLU A 456 -6.12 30.81 -2.01
C GLU A 456 -4.60 30.92 -2.28
N ASP A 457 -3.77 30.01 -1.74
CA ASP A 457 -2.31 30.13 -1.80
C ASP A 457 -1.76 30.19 -3.24
N GLU A 458 -1.18 31.31 -3.65
CA GLU A 458 -0.52 31.44 -4.97
C GLU A 458 0.82 30.71 -5.06
N LYS A 459 1.50 30.51 -3.92
CA LYS A 459 2.80 29.87 -3.80
C LYS A 459 2.79 28.93 -2.61
N ALA A 460 3.39 27.76 -2.74
CA ALA A 460 3.62 26.85 -1.62
C ALA A 460 5.03 26.25 -1.68
N VAL A 461 5.59 25.94 -0.51
CA VAL A 461 6.86 25.21 -0.39
C VAL A 461 6.57 23.71 -0.51
N LEU A 462 7.31 23.02 -1.38
CA LEU A 462 7.35 21.56 -1.43
C LEU A 462 8.68 21.10 -0.81
N ASP A 463 8.59 20.46 0.35
CA ASP A 463 9.71 19.82 1.04
C ASP A 463 9.65 18.29 0.88
N LEU A 464 10.81 17.67 0.63
CA LEU A 464 11.02 16.23 0.67
C LEU A 464 12.16 15.92 1.64
N ILE A 465 11.95 14.97 2.53
CA ILE A 465 12.95 14.47 3.49
C ILE A 465 13.49 13.14 2.94
N ILE A 466 14.78 13.08 2.61
CA ILE A 466 15.41 11.96 1.91
C ILE A 466 16.64 11.50 2.70
N ARG A 467 16.50 10.41 3.46
CA ARG A 467 17.64 9.75 4.10
C ARG A 467 18.50 9.03 3.05
N ALA A 468 19.82 9.17 3.14
CA ALA A 468 20.76 8.38 2.37
C ALA A 468 20.66 6.90 2.76
N GLN A 469 20.88 6.01 1.79
CA GLN A 469 20.88 4.55 1.98
C GLN A 469 21.88 3.92 0.99
N GLY A 470 21.56 3.94 -0.30
CA GLY A 470 22.42 3.40 -1.36
C GLY A 470 21.91 3.77 -2.75
N GLY A 471 22.83 3.82 -3.73
CA GLY A 471 22.55 4.38 -5.06
C GLY A 471 22.03 5.81 -4.94
N PHE A 472 20.94 6.12 -5.67
CA PHE A 472 20.34 7.45 -5.80
C PHE A 472 20.36 8.33 -4.54
N SER A 473 19.99 7.86 -3.35
CA SER A 473 19.93 8.71 -2.15
C SER A 473 21.31 8.97 -1.52
N ALA A 474 22.27 8.04 -1.65
CA ALA A 474 23.66 8.27 -1.25
C ALA A 474 24.37 9.20 -2.25
N ASP A 475 24.14 9.00 -3.56
CA ASP A 475 24.62 9.89 -4.62
C ASP A 475 24.04 11.32 -4.48
N LEU A 476 22.77 11.43 -4.02
CA LEU A 476 22.16 12.71 -3.69
C LEU A 476 22.82 13.40 -2.49
N LEU A 477 23.12 12.69 -1.40
CA LEU A 477 23.84 13.25 -0.25
C LEU A 477 25.24 13.75 -0.64
N MET A 478 26.00 12.92 -1.35
CA MET A 478 27.31 13.30 -1.90
C MET A 478 27.23 14.52 -2.83
N ARG A 479 26.17 14.62 -3.65
CA ARG A 479 25.93 15.80 -4.50
C ARG A 479 25.55 17.03 -3.68
N ALA A 480 24.70 16.90 -2.67
CA ALA A 480 24.25 18.00 -1.81
C ALA A 480 25.41 18.65 -1.04
N ARG A 481 26.41 17.86 -0.61
CA ARG A 481 27.65 18.36 0.04
C ARG A 481 28.44 19.34 -0.82
N SER A 482 28.30 19.28 -2.15
CA SER A 482 28.99 20.18 -3.10
C SER A 482 28.08 21.18 -3.83
N HIS A 483 26.78 20.89 -3.97
CA HIS A 483 25.85 21.68 -4.78
C HIS A 483 24.54 21.94 -4.02
N LYS A 484 24.37 23.20 -3.57
CA LYS A 484 23.19 23.65 -2.80
C LYS A 484 21.89 23.78 -3.62
N THR A 485 21.97 23.80 -4.95
CA THR A 485 20.81 23.87 -5.85
C THR A 485 20.90 22.75 -6.89
N LEU A 486 19.80 22.05 -7.13
CA LEU A 486 19.70 20.93 -8.07
C LEU A 486 18.45 21.09 -8.95
N SER A 487 18.61 20.86 -10.26
CA SER A 487 17.48 20.73 -11.17
C SER A 487 16.85 19.34 -10.97
N ILE A 488 15.62 19.32 -10.46
CA ILE A 488 14.85 18.10 -10.20
C ILE A 488 13.64 18.01 -11.12
N ARG A 489 13.27 16.79 -11.49
CA ARG A 489 12.02 16.49 -12.18
C ARG A 489 11.07 15.78 -11.21
N LEU A 490 9.91 16.38 -10.98
CA LEU A 490 8.81 15.80 -10.22
C LEU A 490 7.75 15.21 -11.16
N ASP A 491 7.37 13.97 -10.93
CA ASP A 491 6.20 13.31 -11.52
C ASP A 491 5.18 13.03 -10.40
N GLY A 492 4.06 13.74 -10.42
CA GLY A 492 3.03 13.64 -9.39
C GLY A 492 1.98 14.75 -9.45
N PRO A 493 1.17 14.92 -8.37
CA PRO A 493 1.18 14.12 -7.15
C PRO A 493 0.50 12.76 -7.32
N TYR A 494 0.86 11.83 -6.45
CA TYR A 494 0.24 10.52 -6.22
C TYR A 494 -0.15 10.40 -4.75
N GLY A 495 -0.97 9.42 -4.37
CA GLY A 495 -1.39 9.24 -2.98
C GLY A 495 -2.79 8.62 -2.87
N SER A 496 -3.34 8.53 -1.66
CA SER A 496 -4.71 8.07 -1.42
C SER A 496 -5.49 9.06 -0.55
N PRO A 497 -6.76 9.35 -0.88
CA PRO A 497 -7.60 10.09 0.05
C PRO A 497 -8.01 9.25 1.27
N HIS A 498 -7.69 7.95 1.34
CA HIS A 498 -8.23 7.05 2.37
C HIS A 498 -7.82 7.43 3.80
N ALA A 499 -6.52 7.53 4.12
CA ALA A 499 -6.07 7.90 5.46
C ALA A 499 -6.62 9.26 5.89
N ARG A 500 -6.44 10.28 5.04
CA ARG A 500 -7.00 11.62 5.28
C ARG A 500 -8.51 11.57 5.50
N ILE A 501 -9.27 10.84 4.68
CA ILE A 501 -10.74 10.75 4.83
C ILE A 501 -11.16 10.06 6.12
N LEU A 502 -10.48 8.97 6.49
CA LEU A 502 -10.72 8.21 7.72
C LEU A 502 -10.49 9.11 8.93
N VAL A 503 -9.29 9.70 9.03
CA VAL A 503 -8.93 10.58 10.13
C VAL A 503 -9.88 11.78 10.17
N GLU A 504 -10.16 12.45 9.06
CA GLU A 504 -11.15 13.54 8.94
C GLU A 504 -12.55 13.19 9.47
N SER A 505 -13.02 11.94 9.36
CA SER A 505 -14.35 11.54 9.86
C SER A 505 -14.41 11.23 11.37
N CYS A 506 -13.27 11.19 12.06
CA CYS A 506 -13.19 10.86 13.48
C CYS A 506 -13.04 12.12 14.36
N SER A 507 -13.58 12.05 15.58
CA SER A 507 -13.52 13.13 16.59
C SER A 507 -12.14 13.30 17.24
N THR A 508 -11.34 12.24 17.26
CA THR A 508 -9.94 12.25 17.68
C THR A 508 -9.08 11.70 16.55
N ALA A 509 -8.00 12.39 16.21
CA ALA A 509 -6.97 11.95 15.28
C ALA A 509 -5.72 11.53 16.08
N LEU A 510 -5.37 10.25 16.05
CA LEU A 510 -4.10 9.74 16.60
C LEU A 510 -3.18 9.44 15.43
N ILE A 511 -2.11 10.22 15.28
CA ILE A 511 -1.19 10.16 14.14
C ILE A 511 0.17 9.70 14.68
N ILE A 512 0.65 8.57 14.18
CA ILE A 512 1.84 7.88 14.69
C ILE A 512 2.90 7.81 13.58
N ALA A 513 4.03 8.46 13.81
CA ALA A 513 5.16 8.51 12.90
C ALA A 513 6.34 7.72 13.47
N GLY A 514 7.01 6.93 12.63
CA GLY A 514 8.30 6.28 12.93
C GLY A 514 9.35 6.72 11.93
N GLY A 515 10.40 7.39 12.40
CA GLY A 515 11.43 7.99 11.54
C GLY A 515 10.80 8.90 10.47
N SER A 516 11.14 8.65 9.20
CA SER A 516 10.70 9.41 8.02
C SER A 516 9.18 9.42 7.81
N GLY A 517 8.42 8.55 8.49
CA GLY A 517 6.95 8.58 8.52
C GLY A 517 6.35 9.91 8.97
N ILE A 518 7.14 10.79 9.60
CA ILE A 518 6.78 12.18 9.89
C ILE A 518 6.36 12.95 8.63
N ALA A 519 6.92 12.64 7.46
CA ALA A 519 6.53 13.24 6.18
C ALA A 519 5.08 12.94 5.77
N VAL A 520 4.45 11.90 6.32
CA VAL A 520 3.01 11.60 6.14
C VAL A 520 2.18 12.33 7.20
N ALA A 521 2.67 12.33 8.45
CA ALA A 521 1.97 12.90 9.60
C ALA A 521 1.89 14.42 9.55
N TRP A 522 3.00 15.10 9.28
CA TRP A 522 3.15 16.55 9.32
C TRP A 522 2.17 17.31 8.42
N PRO A 523 2.06 17.04 7.10
CA PRO A 523 1.12 17.76 6.24
C PRO A 523 -0.34 17.47 6.60
N LEU A 524 -0.64 16.31 7.20
CA LEU A 524 -1.98 15.98 7.67
C LEU A 524 -2.37 16.76 8.93
N ILE A 525 -1.43 16.96 9.86
CA ILE A 525 -1.65 17.76 11.07
C ILE A 525 -2.00 19.21 10.69
N HIS A 526 -1.19 19.84 9.84
CA HIS A 526 -1.48 21.19 9.32
C HIS A 526 -2.87 21.28 8.68
N HIS A 527 -3.22 20.35 7.78
CA HIS A 527 -4.54 20.34 7.14
C HIS A 527 -5.71 20.15 8.12
N LEU A 528 -5.54 19.36 9.18
CA LEU A 528 -6.55 19.21 10.22
C LEU A 528 -6.71 20.49 11.06
N LEU A 529 -5.61 21.22 11.29
CA LEU A 529 -5.62 22.50 11.99
C LEU A 529 -6.24 23.63 11.15
N ASP A 530 -5.95 23.69 9.84
CA ASP A 530 -6.61 24.65 8.93
C ASP A 530 -8.10 24.34 8.79
N THR A 531 -8.48 23.06 8.76
CA THR A 531 -9.89 22.64 8.76
C THR A 531 -10.61 23.05 10.04
N ARG A 532 -9.93 22.97 11.20
CA ARG A 532 -10.42 23.49 12.49
C ARG A 532 -10.60 25.01 12.43
N ARG A 533 -9.53 25.77 12.15
CA ARG A 533 -9.53 27.23 12.03
C ARG A 533 -10.65 27.79 11.13
N ARG A 534 -10.86 27.20 9.95
CA ARG A 534 -11.95 27.64 9.05
C ARG A 534 -13.34 27.38 9.61
N THR A 535 -13.52 26.28 10.35
CA THR A 535 -14.79 26.03 11.05
C THR A 535 -14.98 27.00 12.22
N ASP A 536 -13.91 27.33 12.95
CA ASP A 536 -13.97 28.28 14.06
C ASP A 536 -14.26 29.72 13.56
N MET A 537 -13.73 30.13 12.39
CA MET A 537 -14.03 31.43 11.75
C MET A 537 -15.45 31.52 11.15
N GLU A 538 -16.06 30.40 10.74
CA GLU A 538 -17.47 30.35 10.32
C GLU A 538 -18.43 30.56 11.51
N THR A 539 -17.96 30.46 12.77
CA THR A 539 -18.82 30.33 13.98
C THR A 539 -18.38 31.23 15.16
N ALA A 540 -17.62 32.30 14.94
CA ALA A 540 -17.22 33.26 15.99
C ALA A 540 -17.81 34.66 15.71
N PRO A 541 -18.62 35.21 16.65
CA PRO A 541 -18.00 35.88 17.81
C PRO A 541 -18.20 35.21 19.19
N SER A 542 -19.07 34.20 19.30
CA SER A 542 -19.77 33.88 20.56
C SER A 542 -19.47 32.49 21.16
N SER A 543 -18.28 31.92 20.98
CA SER A 543 -17.90 30.67 21.70
C SER A 543 -16.43 30.61 22.12
N LYS A 544 -16.21 30.40 23.43
CA LYS A 544 -14.91 29.95 24.00
C LYS A 544 -14.88 28.44 24.28
N THR A 545 -15.91 27.71 23.88
CA THR A 545 -16.18 26.32 24.28
C THR A 545 -16.22 25.34 23.11
N LEU A 546 -15.82 25.77 21.91
CA LEU A 546 -15.56 24.93 20.74
C LEU A 546 -14.51 23.84 21.06
N ARG A 547 -14.98 22.69 21.58
CA ARG A 547 -14.22 21.44 21.71
C ARG A 547 -13.99 20.84 20.32
N GLY A 548 -13.20 21.56 19.53
CA GLY A 548 -12.73 21.16 18.22
C GLY A 548 -12.02 19.81 18.27
N LYS A 549 -11.97 19.18 17.10
CA LYS A 549 -11.34 17.88 16.89
C LYS A 549 -9.96 17.81 17.54
N ARG A 550 -9.74 16.82 18.41
CA ARG A 550 -8.42 16.58 19.03
C ARG A 550 -7.47 15.92 18.03
N ILE A 551 -6.21 16.34 18.07
CA ILE A 551 -5.11 15.83 17.26
C ILE A 551 -3.98 15.47 18.22
N VAL A 552 -3.50 14.23 18.13
CA VAL A 552 -2.37 13.72 18.90
C VAL A 552 -1.32 13.21 17.93
N LEU A 553 -0.10 13.71 18.04
CA LEU A 553 1.09 13.22 17.31
C LEU A 553 1.92 12.37 18.26
N VAL A 554 2.18 11.11 17.90
CA VAL A 554 3.23 10.28 18.51
C VAL A 554 4.35 10.12 17.49
N TRP A 555 5.55 10.64 17.75
CA TRP A 555 6.68 10.50 16.83
C TRP A 555 7.84 9.77 17.48
N ILE A 556 8.20 8.62 16.91
CA ILE A 556 9.32 7.79 17.34
C ILE A 556 10.52 8.09 16.44
N ILE A 557 11.56 8.68 17.02
CA ILE A 557 12.82 9.01 16.36
C ILE A 557 13.92 7.99 16.70
N HIS A 558 14.91 7.81 15.81
CA HIS A 558 16.04 6.93 16.11
C HIS A 558 17.10 7.66 16.93
N GLU A 559 17.45 8.85 16.47
CA GLU A 559 18.46 9.76 17.02
C GLU A 559 17.78 11.11 17.35
N GLY A 560 18.33 11.87 18.30
CA GLY A 560 17.74 13.15 18.74
C GLY A 560 17.72 14.25 17.67
N ASP A 561 18.64 14.16 16.72
CA ASP A 561 18.88 15.17 15.68
C ASP A 561 17.87 15.06 14.52
N HIS A 562 17.17 13.93 14.40
CA HIS A 562 16.02 13.78 13.51
C HIS A 562 14.91 14.83 13.75
N ILE A 563 14.89 15.48 14.91
CA ILE A 563 13.95 16.57 15.24
C ILE A 563 14.14 17.77 14.29
N ASP A 564 15.35 18.02 13.76
CA ASP A 564 15.64 19.10 12.81
C ASP A 564 14.89 18.97 11.47
N TRP A 565 14.57 17.75 11.03
CA TRP A 565 13.86 17.51 9.77
C TRP A 565 12.56 18.33 9.61
N ILE A 566 11.90 18.59 10.75
CA ILE A 566 10.74 19.49 10.91
C ILE A 566 11.14 20.80 11.62
N GLY A 567 12.04 20.72 12.61
CA GLY A 567 12.55 21.85 13.39
C GLY A 567 11.77 22.06 14.68
N ARG A 568 12.51 22.25 15.80
CA ARG A 568 11.94 22.41 17.17
C ARG A 568 10.89 23.51 17.26
N LYS A 569 11.10 24.64 16.56
CA LYS A 569 10.14 25.75 16.52
C LYS A 569 8.81 25.32 15.89
N ALA A 570 8.83 24.62 14.76
CA ALA A 570 7.61 24.24 14.04
C ALA A 570 6.75 23.26 14.86
N LEU A 571 7.38 22.37 15.63
CA LEU A 571 6.69 21.53 16.62
C LEU A 571 6.00 22.38 17.70
N GLY A 572 6.71 23.33 18.31
CA GLY A 572 6.15 24.23 19.32
C GLY A 572 5.04 25.14 18.79
N ASP A 573 5.16 25.65 17.56
CA ASP A 573 4.12 26.44 16.89
C ASP A 573 2.83 25.61 16.71
N VAL A 574 2.95 24.30 16.43
CA VAL A 574 1.82 23.36 16.28
C VAL A 574 1.25 22.90 17.63
N GLU A 575 2.08 22.73 18.65
CA GLU A 575 1.65 22.45 20.02
C GLU A 575 0.84 23.63 20.61
N ASN A 576 1.31 24.86 20.40
CA ASN A 576 0.59 26.10 20.76
C ASN A 576 -0.77 26.24 20.04
N MET A 577 -0.98 25.54 18.92
CA MET A 577 -2.29 25.46 18.23
C MET A 577 -3.21 24.37 18.80
N GLY A 578 -2.81 23.69 19.88
CA GLY A 578 -3.59 22.69 20.60
C GLY A 578 -3.51 21.29 19.98
N VAL A 579 -2.32 20.88 19.53
CA VAL A 579 -1.98 19.49 19.23
C VAL A 579 -1.24 18.89 20.42
N GLU A 580 -1.65 17.71 20.87
CA GLU A 580 -0.91 16.94 21.88
C GLU A 580 0.29 16.26 21.18
N ILE A 581 1.52 16.64 21.50
CA ILE A 581 2.74 16.08 20.89
C ILE A 581 3.46 15.19 21.90
N LEU A 582 3.69 13.93 21.52
CA LEU A 582 4.47 12.96 22.26
C LEU A 582 5.66 12.51 21.42
N VAL A 583 6.85 13.02 21.75
CA VAL A 583 8.14 12.53 21.24
C VAL A 583 8.88 11.84 22.40
N PRO A 584 8.88 10.50 22.49
CA PRO A 584 9.75 9.80 23.43
C PRO A 584 11.23 10.09 23.13
N ARG A 585 12.11 9.84 24.12
CA ARG A 585 13.57 9.90 23.90
C ARG A 585 13.98 8.98 22.74
N ALA A 586 15.09 9.32 22.10
CA ALA A 586 15.57 8.64 20.91
C ALA A 586 15.78 7.14 21.16
N THR A 587 15.41 6.29 20.19
CA THR A 587 15.48 4.83 20.41
C THR A 587 16.92 4.30 20.51
N SER A 588 17.92 5.07 20.10
CA SER A 588 19.34 4.82 20.39
C SER A 588 19.71 5.04 21.87
N GLU A 589 18.97 5.89 22.61
CA GLU A 589 19.23 6.21 24.02
C GLU A 589 18.48 5.27 24.99
N ILE A 590 17.24 4.90 24.67
CA ILE A 590 16.31 4.21 25.58
C ILE A 590 15.71 2.91 25.03
N GLY A 591 16.12 2.47 23.84
CA GLY A 591 15.55 1.31 23.17
C GLY A 591 14.15 1.56 22.57
N ARG A 592 13.42 0.48 22.25
CA ARG A 592 12.10 0.53 21.60
C ARG A 592 10.99 0.80 22.65
N PRO A 593 10.23 1.92 22.57
CA PRO A 593 9.18 2.23 23.53
C PRO A 593 7.96 1.30 23.37
N ASP A 594 7.19 1.09 24.45
CA ASP A 594 5.98 0.27 24.39
C ASP A 594 4.82 0.99 23.67
N LEU A 595 4.80 0.85 22.35
CA LEU A 595 3.71 1.30 21.49
C LEU A 595 2.37 0.61 21.78
N LYS A 596 2.35 -0.59 22.40
CA LYS A 596 1.11 -1.26 22.81
C LYS A 596 0.50 -0.53 24.00
N ALA A 597 1.32 -0.08 24.95
CA ALA A 597 0.90 0.76 26.08
C ALA A 597 0.50 2.17 25.62
N ILE A 598 1.39 2.90 24.93
CA ILE A 598 1.14 4.29 24.47
C ILE A 598 -0.17 4.39 23.68
N VAL A 599 -0.40 3.49 22.72
CA VAL A 599 -1.63 3.52 21.90
C VAL A 599 -2.87 3.20 22.75
N LYS A 600 -2.82 2.23 23.67
CA LYS A 600 -3.94 1.93 24.58
C LYS A 600 -4.24 3.11 25.51
N GLU A 601 -3.22 3.75 26.05
CA GLU A 601 -3.36 4.89 26.97
C GLU A 601 -3.93 6.12 26.25
N THR A 602 -3.36 6.51 25.10
CA THR A 602 -3.83 7.64 24.30
C THR A 602 -5.26 7.42 23.78
N VAL A 603 -5.61 6.19 23.38
CA VAL A 603 -6.99 5.82 23.03
C VAL A 603 -7.89 5.84 24.27
N GLY A 604 -7.44 5.28 25.39
CA GLY A 604 -8.19 5.22 26.65
C GLY A 604 -8.58 6.60 27.18
N LYS A 605 -7.61 7.52 27.29
CA LYS A 605 -7.79 8.95 27.62
C LYS A 605 -8.88 9.63 26.78
N HIS A 606 -9.04 9.20 25.53
CA HIS A 606 -9.93 9.82 24.53
C HIS A 606 -11.24 9.07 24.27
N ALA A 607 -11.38 7.83 24.73
CA ALA A 607 -12.56 6.99 24.56
C ALA A 607 -13.61 7.16 25.68
N VAL A 608 -13.28 7.86 26.77
CA VAL A 608 -14.17 8.03 27.94
C VAL A 608 -15.48 8.78 27.61
N GLU A 609 -15.46 9.70 26.63
CA GLU A 609 -16.65 10.43 26.21
C GLU A 609 -17.52 9.58 25.25
N PRO A 610 -18.79 9.26 25.60
CA PRO A 610 -19.60 8.32 24.84
C PRO A 610 -19.88 8.84 23.42
N LYS A 611 -19.80 7.92 22.44
CA LYS A 611 -19.98 8.16 20.99
C LYS A 611 -18.83 8.90 20.29
N ARG A 612 -17.66 9.11 20.91
CA ARG A 612 -16.45 9.50 20.15
C ARG A 612 -15.90 8.34 19.32
N SER A 613 -15.47 8.67 18.10
CA SER A 613 -14.75 7.77 17.19
C SER A 613 -13.30 8.23 17.03
N ILE A 614 -12.38 7.28 16.91
CA ILE A 614 -10.94 7.54 16.95
C ILE A 614 -10.32 7.04 15.64
N GLY A 615 -9.70 7.96 14.90
CA GLY A 615 -9.04 7.68 13.64
C GLY A 615 -7.54 7.59 13.87
N VAL A 616 -7.00 6.38 13.79
CA VAL A 616 -5.56 6.11 13.92
C VAL A 616 -4.93 6.12 12.52
N LEU A 617 -3.85 6.89 12.35
CA LEU A 617 -2.94 6.77 11.23
C LEU A 617 -1.57 6.35 11.77
N VAL A 618 -0.94 5.37 11.12
CA VAL A 618 0.45 5.02 11.39
C VAL A 618 1.26 4.95 10.09
N SER A 619 2.50 5.46 10.14
CA SER A 619 3.49 5.37 9.07
C SER A 619 4.90 5.22 9.65
N GLY A 620 5.63 4.18 9.24
CA GLY A 620 6.98 3.87 9.69
C GLY A 620 7.39 2.43 9.33
N PRO A 621 8.30 1.79 10.08
CA PRO A 621 8.74 0.41 9.85
C PRO A 621 7.61 -0.64 9.95
N ASP A 622 7.74 -1.77 9.25
CA ASP A 622 6.67 -2.79 9.17
C ASP A 622 6.31 -3.41 10.53
N GLY A 623 7.29 -3.66 11.41
CA GLY A 623 7.03 -4.11 12.79
C GLY A 623 6.21 -3.09 13.58
N MET A 624 6.56 -1.81 13.48
CA MET A 624 5.85 -0.70 14.13
C MET A 624 4.40 -0.57 13.62
N ASN A 625 4.23 -0.59 12.29
CA ASN A 625 2.92 -0.57 11.63
C ASN A 625 2.04 -1.75 12.07
N ARG A 626 2.63 -2.96 12.17
CA ARG A 626 1.95 -4.18 12.58
C ARG A 626 1.55 -4.14 14.06
N ILE A 627 2.43 -3.66 14.96
CA ILE A 627 2.12 -3.50 16.38
C ILE A 627 0.90 -2.59 16.56
N VAL A 628 0.93 -1.38 16.01
CA VAL A 628 -0.19 -0.42 16.11
C VAL A 628 -1.46 -1.01 15.48
N ARG A 629 -1.37 -1.63 14.29
CA ARG A 629 -2.49 -2.29 13.61
C ARG A 629 -3.14 -3.37 14.47
N ASN A 630 -2.34 -4.21 15.12
CA ASN A 630 -2.85 -5.33 15.92
C ASN A 630 -3.39 -4.88 17.29
N THR A 631 -2.79 -3.86 17.91
CA THR A 631 -3.37 -3.22 19.11
C THR A 631 -4.72 -2.57 18.78
N CYS A 632 -4.85 -1.90 17.63
CA CYS A 632 -6.14 -1.37 17.15
C CYS A 632 -7.15 -2.49 16.84
N ALA A 633 -6.73 -3.59 16.22
CA ALA A 633 -7.60 -4.76 16.00
C ALA A 633 -8.13 -5.35 17.33
N GLY A 634 -7.29 -5.41 18.36
CA GLY A 634 -7.71 -5.76 19.73
C GLY A 634 -8.79 -4.81 20.27
N MET A 635 -8.55 -3.50 20.23
CA MET A 635 -9.51 -2.50 20.69
C MET A 635 -10.84 -2.52 19.92
N VAL A 636 -10.81 -2.81 18.61
CA VAL A 636 -12.03 -3.02 17.80
C VAL A 636 -12.76 -4.30 18.21
N ARG A 637 -12.06 -5.40 18.50
CA ARG A 637 -12.64 -6.65 19.03
C ARG A 637 -13.34 -6.42 20.37
N ASP A 638 -12.77 -5.55 21.19
CA ASP A 638 -13.28 -5.13 22.49
C ASP A 638 -14.34 -4.01 22.42
N GLY A 639 -14.78 -3.65 21.20
CA GLY A 639 -16.00 -2.87 20.97
C GLY A 639 -15.80 -1.34 20.82
N LEU A 640 -14.57 -0.84 20.75
CA LEU A 640 -14.28 0.58 20.56
C LEU A 640 -14.40 0.98 19.06
N ASP A 641 -14.98 2.14 18.73
CA ASP A 641 -15.10 2.66 17.35
C ASP A 641 -13.77 3.30 16.89
N VAL A 642 -12.75 2.44 16.79
CA VAL A 642 -11.41 2.76 16.27
C VAL A 642 -11.35 2.39 14.79
N GLU A 643 -11.14 3.37 13.92
CA GLU A 643 -10.78 3.14 12.51
C GLU A 643 -9.25 3.34 12.35
N ILE A 644 -8.58 2.51 11.56
CA ILE A 644 -7.13 2.62 11.33
C ILE A 644 -6.76 2.66 9.84
N ALA A 645 -5.86 3.60 9.49
CA ALA A 645 -5.09 3.60 8.27
C ALA A 645 -3.61 3.30 8.57
N VAL A 646 -2.97 2.58 7.64
CA VAL A 646 -1.51 2.39 7.61
C VAL A 646 -1.06 2.88 6.25
N GLU A 647 -0.25 3.93 6.21
CA GLU A 647 0.34 4.45 4.98
C GLU A 647 1.84 4.10 5.00
N LYS A 648 2.36 3.57 3.89
CA LYS A 648 3.77 3.14 3.78
C LYS A 648 4.37 3.68 2.48
N PHE A 649 5.26 4.66 2.61
CA PHE A 649 5.93 5.33 1.49
C PHE A 649 7.46 5.28 1.70
N GLY A 650 8.14 4.41 0.94
CA GLY A 650 9.52 4.01 1.24
C GLY A 650 9.60 3.04 2.44
N TRP A 651 10.44 2.02 2.44
CA TRP A 651 11.35 1.50 1.40
C TRP A 651 11.14 -0.02 1.25
#